data_AF-A0A7D4UKA5-F1
#
_entry.id   AF-A0A7D4UKA5-F1
#
_cell.length_a   1.000
_cell.length_b   1.000
_cell.length_c   1.000
_cell.angle_alpha   90.00
_cell.angle_beta   90.00
_cell.angle_gamma   90.00
#
_symmetry.space_group_name_H-M   'P 1'
#
loop_
_entity.id
_entity.type
_entity.pdbx_description
1 polymer ?
#
loop_
_entity_poly.entity_id
_entity_poly.type
_entity_poly.pdbx_seq_one_letter_code
_entity_poly.pdbx_strand_id
1 'polypeptide(L)'
;MHFTLTPKGLFRSALALLCLFLFPAKILYAQNSIQPDQLVTTASPNAASLGIFTQFPAAAATGTPGINIPVYELKYRNVTVPIALSYNTNMVKPDVHPGWVGLGWDLSAGGAINRVVNDKPDEIAIFDPYIHYRFNTTQLGYYYNYGFFSGSNWATATNIQSATFDLTNYPNWNTYLHNLPLRTVKDYQPDEFQFSFLGYSGTFYLDETRHWKVRCDEHVTVDFNPADMISFEGAWESGTQKSGFGKFTLTDPHGTRYVFGGSPQSIEFSSSMLSVDVAPLVPKTWHLTQIILQNGETIDFSYERGEEVLQAIYRGDFSQYNTTGQGPDQLTGSLIFPSYLKNIITPVTQITFNRSESVEMQYDASKFTVDYGHWFLNFWNWFDIGGQGQAMANVYDPEFRQSFLPGIGYNYNTPAFGTPPKFYKLDNICVYDRTNTLALKTNFNYVNTASQRLKLGSVIKQGYGNSPIETYSLQYHNDQMLPGYCSNMKDFWGYYNGPATSGQDVYTSLQPSAAYLQAEILDKVIYPTGGYSVFHFEPHTYSQQLSVNRNGPLLAVAPEKIAGGLRIAEVDHYNSDNTIADWIKYKYVGNFSPAASSLISSGIHGGTFTSASGSPFDPYYNGYTKPYFDTMTTEQLAACSNNNGSHIGYSEVTELFSNGSYWSNFFSNFDNGDNMDEAPFVTTGPLPDTRRFTSRAFQRGRLIRQIVYDNNFNPLKDKTIHYAPINQSTEYVRNISTEYTGSVQTSAYTLQGTAFKTYTYAFLPDQVTDIEYHPGQANIVQTHNYIYDPQWLTVQSVATTNSKGQSDETVYLYPPDMVAANRDPNLVYAHMKAANAVNEVVETVHKTGGIQDFLNHREYSEYGASLFRPSSESIQRMNAALKTTGAFTYDSYGNMTRAKKNGVAPACNVYGYGQTLPIAKVENAVETEVFHTNFEEAGASGLAHTGTKYNNGSYYVPFTPPANGRSYQLTYWYRSSGTWHYTIESYSGPHTVLPSGADAIDDVSVYPTDAAITTYTYDSQQNITSNTDSRGNTTYFEYDDYNRLSTVRDQHGNIKTHYCYNYAGQQTDCFVTVPKPAQTIFARLEIGGPIGTQNNVYLHDEYYTTGEFYIRFYSDAACTTPLTITSAMNITLVQDVSYSDYINFYNSTNNLNYNIPANVNSFYIGTLFLSDWNAYFDYDYNETDDYTSFSYNLLLPAGSSNTVIPFIYF
;
A
#
# COMPACT_ATOMS: atom_id res chain seq x y z
N MET A 1 -72.03 -17.32 -19.40
CA MET A 1 -72.90 -18.37 -18.80
C MET A 1 -72.17 -18.91 -17.57
N HIS A 2 -72.92 -19.23 -16.53
CA HIS A 2 -72.58 -19.33 -15.10
C HIS A 2 -71.26 -19.97 -14.60
N PHE A 3 -70.99 -19.67 -13.31
CA PHE A 3 -70.03 -20.21 -12.32
C PHE A 3 -68.71 -19.44 -12.19
N THR A 4 -68.19 -18.99 -11.04
CA THR A 4 -68.66 -18.94 -9.63
C THR A 4 -67.68 -18.06 -8.82
N LEU A 5 -68.18 -17.24 -7.90
CA LEU A 5 -67.42 -16.53 -6.86
C LEU A 5 -67.41 -17.38 -5.57
N THR A 6 -66.25 -17.56 -4.91
CA THR A 6 -66.13 -17.98 -3.49
C THR A 6 -64.75 -17.55 -2.92
N PRO A 7 -64.46 -17.61 -1.59
CA PRO A 7 -64.88 -16.63 -0.60
C PRO A 7 -63.68 -16.21 0.31
N LYS A 8 -63.09 -15.03 0.12
CA LYS A 8 -61.99 -14.53 1.01
C LYS A 8 -62.37 -13.34 1.90
N GLY A 9 -63.65 -12.94 1.91
CA GLY A 9 -64.14 -11.75 2.60
C GLY A 9 -64.74 -11.95 4.00
N LEU A 10 -64.97 -13.17 4.47
CA LEU A 10 -65.77 -13.42 5.69
C LEU A 10 -65.00 -14.06 6.88
N PHE A 11 -63.71 -14.34 6.74
CA PHE A 11 -62.90 -14.89 7.85
C PHE A 11 -62.13 -13.82 8.64
N ARG A 12 -62.06 -12.58 8.15
CA ARG A 12 -61.30 -11.49 8.80
C ARG A 12 -62.09 -10.72 9.86
N SER A 13 -63.42 -10.84 9.87
CA SER A 13 -64.28 -10.03 10.76
C SER A 13 -64.71 -10.78 12.03
N ALA A 14 -64.58 -12.11 12.08
CA ALA A 14 -64.98 -12.93 13.24
C ALA A 14 -63.81 -13.28 14.19
N LEU A 15 -62.56 -13.19 13.72
CA LEU A 15 -61.37 -13.42 14.57
C LEU A 15 -60.95 -12.17 15.36
N ALA A 16 -61.35 -10.98 14.90
CA ALA A 16 -61.07 -9.70 15.56
C ALA A 16 -61.87 -9.48 16.85
N LEU A 17 -63.02 -10.16 17.02
CA LEU A 17 -63.90 -10.00 18.19
C LEU A 17 -63.74 -11.09 19.27
N LEU A 18 -63.03 -12.19 18.98
CA LEU A 18 -62.71 -13.22 19.98
C LEU A 18 -61.37 -12.97 20.70
N CYS A 19 -60.55 -12.03 20.21
CA CYS A 19 -59.28 -11.65 20.83
C CYS A 19 -59.42 -10.59 21.96
N LEU A 20 -60.65 -10.16 22.27
CA LEU A 20 -60.91 -9.05 23.20
C LEU A 20 -61.33 -9.47 24.62
N PHE A 21 -61.33 -10.76 24.98
CA PHE A 21 -61.79 -11.21 26.31
C PHE A 21 -60.98 -12.32 27.02
N LEU A 22 -59.72 -12.59 26.64
CA LEU A 22 -58.85 -13.52 27.36
C LEU A 22 -57.44 -12.96 27.65
N PHE A 23 -57.37 -11.80 28.29
CA PHE A 23 -56.17 -11.37 29.03
C PHE A 23 -56.61 -10.90 30.42
N PRO A 24 -56.18 -11.62 31.47
CA PRO A 24 -55.27 -10.95 32.40
C PRO A 24 -54.04 -11.80 32.74
N ALA A 25 -52.92 -11.08 32.89
CA ALA A 25 -51.74 -11.42 33.68
C ALA A 25 -50.89 -12.63 33.25
N LYS A 26 -49.93 -12.38 32.35
CA LYS A 26 -48.49 -12.61 32.60
C LYS A 26 -47.69 -11.60 31.78
N ILE A 27 -47.59 -10.39 32.31
CA ILE A 27 -46.58 -9.42 31.89
C ILE A 27 -45.36 -9.70 32.77
N LEU A 28 -44.37 -10.37 32.19
CA LEU A 28 -43.00 -10.39 32.68
C LEU A 28 -42.19 -9.59 31.67
N TYR A 29 -41.89 -8.33 31.98
CA TYR A 29 -40.92 -7.54 31.22
C TYR A 29 -39.53 -7.85 31.79
N ALA A 30 -38.65 -8.40 30.97
CA ALA A 30 -37.23 -8.55 31.29
C ALA A 30 -36.50 -7.23 31.01
N GLN A 31 -35.50 -6.92 31.84
CA GLN A 31 -34.65 -5.73 31.75
C GLN A 31 -33.45 -6.04 30.85
N ASN A 32 -33.22 -5.24 29.80
CA ASN A 32 -32.05 -5.37 28.94
C ASN A 32 -30.92 -4.49 29.51
N SER A 33 -29.96 -5.08 30.21
CA SER A 33 -28.64 -4.46 30.37
C SER A 33 -27.81 -4.82 29.13
N ILE A 34 -27.68 -3.89 28.19
CA ILE A 34 -26.76 -4.03 27.06
C ILE A 34 -25.35 -3.85 27.63
N GLN A 35 -24.68 -4.96 27.97
CA GLN A 35 -23.21 -4.98 27.96
C GLN A 35 -22.86 -5.40 26.53
N PRO A 36 -22.44 -4.48 25.65
CA PRO A 36 -21.73 -4.92 24.47
C PRO A 36 -20.40 -5.46 24.97
N ASP A 37 -20.34 -6.76 25.28
CA ASP A 37 -19.11 -7.52 25.53
C ASP A 37 -18.25 -7.64 24.26
N GLN A 38 -18.47 -6.77 23.27
CA GLN A 38 -17.52 -6.59 22.18
C GLN A 38 -16.29 -5.96 22.83
N LEU A 39 -15.29 -6.79 23.13
CA LEU A 39 -13.91 -6.35 23.25
C LEU A 39 -13.62 -5.48 22.02
N VAL A 40 -13.74 -4.15 22.18
CA VAL A 40 -13.42 -3.15 21.15
C VAL A 40 -11.90 -3.17 20.99
N THR A 41 -11.43 -4.26 20.39
CA THR A 41 -10.05 -4.46 19.98
C THR A 41 -9.91 -3.75 18.66
N THR A 42 -9.38 -2.53 18.71
CA THR A 42 -9.13 -1.71 17.52
C THR A 42 -7.77 -2.08 16.92
N ALA A 43 -7.67 -2.00 15.59
CA ALA A 43 -6.38 -2.04 14.89
C ALA A 43 -5.60 -0.75 15.20
N SER A 44 -4.26 -0.75 15.03
CA SER A 44 -3.50 0.49 15.23
C SER A 44 -3.95 1.58 14.25
N PRO A 45 -3.66 2.86 14.55
CA PRO A 45 -3.88 3.94 13.57
C PRO A 45 -3.27 3.70 12.19
N ASN A 46 -2.15 2.97 12.11
CA ASN A 46 -1.49 2.64 10.84
C ASN A 46 -2.17 1.50 10.07
N ALA A 47 -2.96 0.66 10.75
CA ALA A 47 -3.63 -0.49 10.18
C ALA A 47 -5.15 -0.29 10.00
N ALA A 48 -5.77 0.54 10.85
CA ALA A 48 -7.21 0.82 10.84
C ALA A 48 -7.66 1.49 9.54
N SER A 49 -6.81 2.33 8.97
CA SER A 49 -6.95 2.92 7.63
C SER A 49 -7.06 1.86 6.52
N LEU A 50 -6.19 0.84 6.54
CA LEU A 50 -6.18 -0.23 5.54
C LEU A 50 -7.51 -0.99 5.52
N GLY A 51 -8.12 -1.23 6.68
CA GLY A 51 -9.46 -1.84 6.81
C GLY A 51 -10.56 -0.98 6.17
N ILE A 52 -10.46 0.34 6.32
CA ILE A 52 -11.39 1.31 5.70
C ILE A 52 -11.23 1.31 4.17
N PHE A 53 -10.02 1.14 3.62
CA PHE A 53 -9.80 1.05 2.17
C PHE A 53 -10.24 -0.27 1.53
N THR A 54 -10.42 -1.34 2.31
CA THR A 54 -10.79 -2.68 1.79
C THR A 54 -12.25 -2.79 1.33
N GLN A 55 -13.10 -1.79 1.61
CA GLN A 55 -14.55 -2.03 1.59
C GLN A 55 -15.42 -1.10 0.73
N PHE A 56 -14.86 -0.12 0.02
CA PHE A 56 -15.69 0.85 -0.72
C PHE A 56 -15.82 0.54 -2.21
N PRO A 57 -16.98 0.03 -2.67
CA PRO A 57 -17.40 0.26 -4.04
C PRO A 57 -17.72 1.76 -4.22
N ALA A 58 -17.07 2.37 -5.21
CA ALA A 58 -17.14 3.77 -5.63
C ALA A 58 -17.16 4.83 -4.51
N ALA A 59 -16.03 5.54 -4.32
CA ALA A 59 -15.90 6.64 -3.35
C ALA A 59 -17.03 7.69 -3.42
N ALA A 60 -17.57 7.94 -4.62
CA ALA A 60 -18.73 8.80 -4.86
C ALA A 60 -20.01 8.36 -4.10
N ALA A 61 -20.29 7.06 -3.98
CA ALA A 61 -21.49 6.53 -3.32
C ALA A 61 -21.55 6.84 -1.81
N THR A 62 -20.40 7.13 -1.21
CA THR A 62 -20.29 7.57 0.19
C THR A 62 -19.96 9.05 0.33
N GLY A 63 -19.54 9.71 -0.76
CA GLY A 63 -19.11 11.11 -0.74
C GLY A 63 -17.68 11.32 -0.22
N THR A 64 -16.90 10.25 -0.10
CA THR A 64 -15.48 10.31 0.29
C THR A 64 -14.63 10.73 -0.92
N PRO A 65 -13.76 11.75 -0.85
CA PRO A 65 -12.92 12.14 -1.97
C PRO A 65 -11.69 11.23 -2.12
N GLY A 66 -11.23 11.00 -3.35
CA GLY A 66 -10.01 10.24 -3.64
C GLY A 66 -8.76 11.12 -3.67
N ILE A 67 -8.28 11.58 -2.51
CA ILE A 67 -7.09 12.44 -2.40
C ILE A 67 -5.85 11.59 -2.15
N ASN A 68 -4.92 11.57 -3.10
CA ASN A 68 -3.71 10.73 -3.04
C ASN A 68 -2.43 11.51 -3.39
N ILE A 69 -1.32 11.19 -2.72
CA ILE A 69 0.02 11.69 -3.05
C ILE A 69 0.94 10.49 -3.35
N PRO A 70 1.35 10.28 -4.62
CA PRO A 70 2.24 9.18 -4.96
C PRO A 70 3.65 9.46 -4.43
N VAL A 71 4.26 8.49 -3.74
CA VAL A 71 5.61 8.60 -3.19
C VAL A 71 6.63 7.91 -4.08
N TYR A 72 6.42 6.63 -4.39
CA TYR A 72 7.29 5.81 -5.24
C TYR A 72 6.54 4.60 -5.81
N GLU A 73 7.02 4.00 -6.89
CA GLU A 73 6.45 2.79 -7.47
C GLU A 73 7.59 1.78 -7.71
N LEU A 74 7.66 0.75 -6.87
CA LEU A 74 8.67 -0.31 -6.99
C LEU A 74 8.23 -1.28 -8.09
N LYS A 75 9.05 -1.43 -9.13
CA LYS A 75 8.84 -2.42 -10.19
C LYS A 75 9.88 -3.52 -10.07
N TYR A 76 9.41 -4.75 -9.97
CA TYR A 76 10.27 -5.93 -10.00
C TYR A 76 9.59 -7.06 -10.78
N ARG A 77 10.22 -7.47 -11.88
CA ARG A 77 9.63 -8.42 -12.85
C ARG A 77 8.26 -7.93 -13.33
N ASN A 78 7.22 -8.73 -13.14
CA ASN A 78 5.83 -8.42 -13.49
C ASN A 78 5.01 -7.87 -12.31
N VAL A 79 5.62 -7.61 -11.15
CA VAL A 79 4.95 -7.06 -9.96
C VAL A 79 5.29 -5.59 -9.79
N THR A 80 4.26 -4.80 -9.48
CA THR A 80 4.37 -3.37 -9.18
C THR A 80 3.83 -3.11 -7.77
N VAL A 81 4.67 -2.60 -6.89
CA VAL A 81 4.29 -2.22 -5.51
C VAL A 81 4.21 -0.70 -5.41
N PRO A 82 3.00 -0.11 -5.41
CA PRO A 82 2.84 1.33 -5.23
C PRO A 82 3.10 1.71 -3.76
N ILE A 83 3.80 2.82 -3.56
CA ILE A 83 3.99 3.50 -2.28
C ILE A 83 3.32 4.87 -2.40
N ALA A 84 2.20 5.08 -1.71
CA ALA A 84 1.40 6.29 -1.83
C ALA A 84 0.72 6.66 -0.51
N LEU A 85 0.50 7.95 -0.33
CA LEU A 85 -0.34 8.47 0.74
C LEU A 85 -1.77 8.64 0.25
N SER A 86 -2.75 8.33 1.10
CA SER A 86 -4.18 8.57 0.86
C SER A 86 -4.81 9.31 2.03
N TYR A 87 -5.75 10.22 1.77
CA TYR A 87 -6.45 10.99 2.81
C TYR A 87 -7.92 10.59 2.93
N ASN A 88 -8.41 10.45 4.17
CA ASN A 88 -9.80 10.07 4.46
C ASN A 88 -10.39 10.93 5.60
N THR A 89 -11.50 11.62 5.30
CA THR A 89 -12.21 12.48 6.27
C THR A 89 -12.81 11.70 7.44
N ASN A 90 -13.16 10.43 7.25
CA ASN A 90 -13.74 9.59 8.31
C ASN A 90 -12.73 9.28 9.44
N MET A 91 -11.42 9.49 9.21
CA MET A 91 -10.37 9.31 10.20
C MET A 91 -10.11 10.59 11.04
N VAL A 92 -10.79 11.70 10.73
CA VAL A 92 -10.65 12.97 11.46
C VAL A 92 -11.73 13.05 12.53
N LYS A 93 -11.44 12.45 13.70
CA LYS A 93 -12.35 12.38 14.85
C LYS A 93 -11.62 12.68 16.17
N PRO A 94 -12.29 13.22 17.20
CA PRO A 94 -11.70 13.46 18.51
C PRO A 94 -10.97 12.26 19.13
N ASP A 95 -11.54 11.06 19.02
CA ASP A 95 -11.03 9.85 19.68
C ASP A 95 -10.20 8.94 18.75
N VAL A 96 -9.95 9.36 17.51
CA VAL A 96 -9.06 8.65 16.58
C VAL A 96 -7.66 9.26 16.67
N HIS A 97 -6.68 8.43 16.99
CA HIS A 97 -5.28 8.85 17.00
C HIS A 97 -4.74 8.87 15.55
N PRO A 98 -3.95 9.89 15.15
CA PRO A 98 -3.22 9.87 13.89
C PRO A 98 -2.29 8.66 13.76
N GLY A 99 -2.12 8.16 12.53
CA GLY A 99 -1.00 7.28 12.20
C GLY A 99 0.32 8.06 12.10
N TRP A 100 1.42 7.35 11.85
CA TRP A 100 2.75 7.94 11.68
C TRP A 100 2.92 8.91 10.49
N VAL A 101 1.91 9.01 9.63
CA VAL A 101 1.86 9.98 8.53
C VAL A 101 0.90 11.14 8.77
N GLY A 102 0.33 11.24 9.99
CA GLY A 102 -0.49 12.38 10.42
C GLY A 102 -1.99 12.19 10.25
N LEU A 103 -2.75 13.14 10.81
CA LEU A 103 -4.20 13.10 10.92
C LEU A 103 -4.88 12.97 9.55
N GLY A 104 -5.74 11.97 9.41
CA GLY A 104 -6.48 11.70 8.18
C GLY A 104 -5.67 11.06 7.06
N TRP A 105 -4.35 10.94 7.18
CA TRP A 105 -3.48 10.33 6.17
C TRP A 105 -3.14 8.88 6.50
N ASP A 106 -3.00 8.07 5.46
CA ASP A 106 -2.53 6.70 5.51
C ASP A 106 -1.41 6.45 4.49
N LEU A 107 -0.55 5.46 4.76
CA LEU A 107 0.52 5.04 3.85
C LEU A 107 0.23 3.63 3.32
N SER A 108 -0.05 3.53 2.03
CA SER A 108 -0.10 2.25 1.32
C SER A 108 1.29 1.89 0.81
N ALA A 109 1.84 0.75 1.26
CA ALA A 109 3.18 0.26 0.89
C ALA A 109 3.28 -1.29 0.99
N GLY A 110 2.42 -2.01 0.27
CA GLY A 110 2.37 -3.48 0.26
C GLY A 110 0.95 -3.98 0.49
N GLY A 111 0.60 -4.23 1.75
CA GLY A 111 -0.75 -4.63 2.16
C GLY A 111 -0.79 -5.27 3.55
N ALA A 112 -1.99 -5.54 4.05
CA ALA A 112 -2.19 -6.23 5.32
C ALA A 112 -3.50 -7.02 5.35
N ILE A 113 -3.61 -7.93 6.32
CA ILE A 113 -4.85 -8.58 6.72
C ILE A 113 -5.26 -8.00 8.08
N ASN A 114 -6.44 -7.41 8.18
CA ASN A 114 -7.04 -6.86 9.40
C ASN A 114 -8.18 -7.75 9.90
N ARG A 115 -8.26 -7.97 11.20
CA ARG A 115 -9.30 -8.81 11.82
C ARG A 115 -10.35 -8.00 12.58
N VAL A 116 -11.62 -8.26 12.27
CA VAL A 116 -12.75 -7.91 13.13
C VAL A 116 -13.15 -9.15 13.91
N VAL A 117 -13.09 -9.05 15.24
CA VAL A 117 -13.42 -10.15 16.15
C VAL A 117 -14.93 -10.15 16.39
N ASN A 118 -15.60 -11.27 16.13
CA ASN A 118 -17.02 -11.47 16.38
C ASN A 118 -17.19 -12.36 17.61
N ASP A 119 -17.62 -11.79 18.75
CA ASP A 119 -17.63 -12.46 20.07
C ASP A 119 -16.22 -12.71 20.63
N LYS A 120 -15.52 -13.76 20.19
CA LYS A 120 -14.17 -14.08 20.69
C LYS A 120 -13.24 -14.43 19.52
N PRO A 121 -11.91 -14.32 19.69
CA PRO A 121 -10.98 -14.77 18.66
C PRO A 121 -11.23 -16.23 18.28
N ASP A 122 -11.41 -16.53 16.99
CA ASP A 122 -11.58 -17.89 16.45
C ASP A 122 -10.63 -18.94 17.07
N GLU A 123 -9.37 -18.61 17.32
CA GLU A 123 -8.33 -19.48 17.86
C GLU A 123 -8.14 -19.38 19.38
N ILE A 124 -9.06 -18.73 20.10
CA ILE A 124 -8.90 -18.56 21.55
C ILE A 124 -8.91 -19.91 22.27
N ALA A 125 -7.79 -20.18 22.94
CA ALA A 125 -7.61 -21.29 23.87
C ALA A 125 -7.01 -20.74 25.16
N ILE A 126 -7.69 -20.96 26.27
CA ILE A 126 -7.28 -20.43 27.59
C ILE A 126 -6.79 -21.53 28.51
N PHE A 127 -5.90 -21.18 29.44
CA PHE A 127 -5.56 -22.04 30.57
C PHE A 127 -6.59 -21.87 31.69
N ASP A 128 -7.16 -22.94 32.24
CA ASP A 128 -8.07 -22.86 33.39
C ASP A 128 -7.72 -23.94 34.44
N PRO A 129 -7.16 -23.56 35.62
CA PRO A 129 -6.82 -24.49 36.70
C PRO A 129 -8.01 -24.86 37.60
N TYR A 130 -9.16 -24.19 37.50
CA TYR A 130 -10.36 -24.45 38.32
C TYR A 130 -11.33 -25.44 37.66
N ILE A 131 -11.20 -25.66 36.34
CA ILE A 131 -11.96 -26.66 35.59
C ILE A 131 -11.13 -27.96 35.50
N HIS A 132 -11.32 -28.86 36.49
CA HIS A 132 -10.70 -30.19 36.66
C HIS A 132 -9.22 -30.23 37.10
N TYR A 133 -8.91 -31.20 37.98
CA TYR A 133 -7.61 -31.50 38.62
C TYR A 133 -6.45 -31.92 37.65
N ARG A 134 -6.41 -31.42 36.41
CA ARG A 134 -5.31 -31.61 35.46
C ARG A 134 -5.15 -30.33 34.62
N PHE A 135 -3.91 -29.85 34.47
CA PHE A 135 -3.46 -28.69 33.69
C PHE A 135 -3.93 -28.64 32.21
N ASN A 136 -5.23 -28.55 31.95
CA ASN A 136 -5.79 -28.66 30.61
C ASN A 136 -6.19 -27.30 30.02
N THR A 137 -5.99 -27.16 28.71
CA THR A 137 -6.38 -26.00 27.91
C THR A 137 -7.83 -26.10 27.49
N THR A 138 -8.63 -25.07 27.76
CA THR A 138 -10.01 -25.00 27.27
C THR A 138 -10.04 -24.27 25.93
N GLN A 139 -10.44 -24.99 24.88
CA GLN A 139 -10.54 -24.50 23.51
C GLN A 139 -11.92 -23.90 23.27
N LEU A 140 -12.01 -22.56 23.29
CA LEU A 140 -13.29 -21.85 23.27
C LEU A 140 -13.62 -21.25 21.91
N GLY A 141 -12.62 -20.90 21.10
CA GLY A 141 -12.81 -20.24 19.81
C GLY A 141 -13.48 -21.10 18.74
N TYR A 142 -14.05 -20.45 17.71
CA TYR A 142 -14.69 -21.09 16.57
C TYR A 142 -13.79 -22.15 15.89
N TYR A 143 -12.48 -21.90 15.78
CA TYR A 143 -11.49 -22.80 15.17
C TYR A 143 -11.51 -24.21 15.77
N TYR A 144 -11.82 -24.33 17.06
CA TYR A 144 -11.90 -25.61 17.76
C TYR A 144 -13.33 -26.17 17.85
N ASN A 145 -14.35 -25.32 17.68
CA ASN A 145 -15.76 -25.65 17.91
C ASN A 145 -16.63 -25.69 16.63
N TYR A 146 -16.01 -25.48 15.45
CA TYR A 146 -16.63 -25.49 14.12
C TYR A 146 -17.62 -26.65 13.86
N GLY A 147 -17.35 -27.85 14.40
CA GLY A 147 -18.15 -29.05 14.20
C GLY A 147 -19.60 -28.95 14.73
N PHE A 148 -19.89 -27.95 15.56
CA PHE A 148 -21.26 -27.67 16.03
C PHE A 148 -22.25 -27.44 14.88
N PHE A 149 -21.77 -26.93 13.75
CA PHE A 149 -22.58 -26.54 12.61
C PHE A 149 -22.79 -27.64 11.56
N SER A 150 -22.24 -28.85 11.75
CA SER A 150 -22.20 -29.88 10.71
C SER A 150 -23.57 -30.46 10.31
N GLY A 151 -24.61 -30.24 11.12
CA GLY A 151 -25.98 -30.71 10.87
C GLY A 151 -26.85 -29.75 10.06
N SER A 152 -27.89 -30.26 9.38
CA SER A 152 -28.88 -29.44 8.67
C SER A 152 -29.83 -28.65 9.60
N ASN A 153 -29.85 -28.99 10.90
CA ASN A 153 -30.66 -28.38 11.94
C ASN A 153 -29.92 -27.27 12.72
N TRP A 154 -28.78 -26.80 12.22
CA TRP A 154 -27.93 -25.82 12.91
C TRP A 154 -28.71 -24.55 13.32
N ALA A 155 -29.62 -24.09 12.45
CA ALA A 155 -30.47 -22.91 12.65
C ALA A 155 -31.85 -23.23 13.27
N THR A 156 -31.93 -24.18 14.21
CA THR A 156 -33.18 -24.48 14.94
C THR A 156 -33.15 -23.90 16.35
N ALA A 157 -34.33 -23.55 16.90
CA ALA A 157 -34.42 -23.04 18.27
C ALA A 157 -33.79 -23.99 19.30
N THR A 158 -33.96 -25.30 19.13
CA THR A 158 -33.34 -26.33 19.97
C THR A 158 -31.81 -26.32 19.89
N ASN A 159 -31.24 -26.17 18.68
CA ASN A 159 -29.80 -26.14 18.51
C ASN A 159 -29.19 -24.85 19.08
N ILE A 160 -29.84 -23.69 18.85
CA ILE A 160 -29.45 -22.41 19.46
C ILE A 160 -29.53 -22.50 20.99
N GLN A 161 -30.56 -23.15 21.54
CA GLN A 161 -30.66 -23.43 22.97
C GLN A 161 -29.53 -24.32 23.47
N SER A 162 -29.06 -25.30 22.68
CA SER A 162 -27.92 -26.15 23.08
C SER A 162 -26.58 -25.40 23.06
N ALA A 163 -26.37 -24.50 22.08
CA ALA A 163 -25.20 -23.61 22.02
C ALA A 163 -25.11 -22.72 23.27
N THR A 164 -26.26 -22.39 23.85
CA THR A 164 -26.39 -21.51 25.01
C THR A 164 -26.31 -22.25 26.36
N PHE A 165 -26.38 -23.58 26.41
CA PHE A 165 -26.65 -24.35 27.65
C PHE A 165 -25.48 -25.18 28.23
N ASP A 166 -24.23 -24.97 27.79
CA ASP A 166 -23.02 -25.72 28.24
C ASP A 166 -22.66 -25.52 29.74
N LEU A 167 -23.57 -24.94 30.55
CA LEU A 167 -23.42 -24.59 31.96
C LEU A 167 -24.06 -25.60 32.95
N THR A 168 -24.89 -26.54 32.48
CA THR A 168 -25.65 -27.44 33.38
C THR A 168 -24.89 -28.64 33.96
N ASN A 169 -23.63 -28.84 33.57
CA ASN A 169 -22.79 -29.91 34.14
C ASN A 169 -22.13 -29.53 35.48
N TYR A 170 -22.42 -28.36 36.06
CA TYR A 170 -21.84 -27.89 37.34
C TYR A 170 -22.91 -27.74 38.45
N PRO A 171 -23.27 -28.82 39.16
CA PRO A 171 -24.40 -28.85 40.08
C PRO A 171 -24.22 -28.07 41.41
N ASN A 172 -23.04 -27.49 41.69
CA ASN A 172 -22.73 -26.83 42.97
C ASN A 172 -22.55 -25.29 42.84
N TRP A 173 -23.37 -24.63 42.03
CA TRP A 173 -23.21 -23.22 41.63
C TRP A 173 -23.50 -22.17 42.72
N ASN A 174 -23.73 -22.55 43.98
CA ASN A 174 -24.48 -21.69 44.90
C ASN A 174 -23.66 -20.87 45.92
N THR A 175 -22.35 -20.61 45.78
CA THR A 175 -21.72 -19.70 46.77
C THR A 175 -20.42 -18.94 46.44
N TYR A 176 -19.69 -19.13 45.32
CA TYR A 176 -18.35 -18.47 45.25
C TYR A 176 -17.90 -17.76 43.96
N LEU A 177 -18.58 -17.81 42.81
CA LEU A 177 -18.01 -17.26 41.57
C LEU A 177 -19.07 -16.66 40.61
N HIS A 178 -19.72 -15.56 41.01
CA HIS A 178 -20.75 -14.88 40.21
C HIS A 178 -20.26 -14.15 38.93
N ASN A 179 -18.94 -14.10 38.67
CA ASN A 179 -18.33 -13.41 37.50
C ASN A 179 -17.60 -14.33 36.51
N LEU A 180 -17.61 -15.66 36.70
CA LEU A 180 -16.99 -16.61 35.76
C LEU A 180 -17.80 -17.05 34.53
N PRO A 181 -19.14 -16.90 34.41
CA PRO A 181 -19.87 -17.52 33.30
C PRO A 181 -19.52 -16.95 31.91
N LEU A 182 -18.93 -15.76 31.82
CA LEU A 182 -18.48 -15.17 30.54
C LEU A 182 -17.18 -15.81 30.00
N ARG A 183 -16.41 -16.53 30.83
CA ARG A 183 -15.11 -17.10 30.46
C ARG A 183 -15.17 -18.50 29.85
N THR A 184 -16.30 -19.19 29.88
CA THR A 184 -16.41 -20.61 29.48
C THR A 184 -17.36 -20.85 28.31
N VAL A 185 -17.97 -19.80 27.75
CA VAL A 185 -18.88 -19.92 26.60
C VAL A 185 -18.06 -20.05 25.33
N LYS A 186 -18.36 -21.11 24.57
CA LYS A 186 -17.77 -21.33 23.24
C LYS A 186 -18.21 -20.25 22.27
N ASP A 187 -17.32 -19.96 21.34
CA ASP A 187 -17.57 -19.07 20.24
C ASP A 187 -18.18 -19.82 19.04
N TYR A 188 -19.21 -19.22 18.47
CA TYR A 188 -20.03 -19.72 17.37
C TYR A 188 -20.17 -18.68 16.25
N GLN A 189 -19.34 -17.64 16.26
CA GLN A 189 -19.30 -16.60 15.24
C GLN A 189 -17.89 -16.53 14.65
N PRO A 190 -17.68 -16.97 13.40
CA PRO A 190 -16.37 -16.81 12.75
C PRO A 190 -15.96 -15.35 12.69
N ASP A 191 -14.68 -15.11 12.87
CA ASP A 191 -14.09 -13.80 12.69
C ASP A 191 -13.99 -13.40 11.22
N GLU A 192 -13.99 -12.09 10.99
CA GLU A 192 -13.80 -11.51 9.68
C GLU A 192 -12.35 -11.08 9.49
N PHE A 193 -11.70 -11.61 8.45
CA PHE A 193 -10.36 -11.21 8.05
C PHE A 193 -10.42 -10.42 6.75
N GLN A 194 -10.18 -9.12 6.81
CA GLN A 194 -10.21 -8.17 5.70
C GLN A 194 -8.80 -8.05 5.12
N PHE A 195 -8.64 -8.24 3.81
CA PHE A 195 -7.34 -8.06 3.15
C PHE A 195 -7.41 -6.97 2.10
N SER A 196 -6.30 -6.24 1.94
CA SER A 196 -6.05 -5.38 0.79
C SER A 196 -4.56 -5.36 0.49
N PHE A 197 -4.20 -5.71 -0.75
CA PHE A 197 -2.83 -5.72 -1.24
C PHE A 197 -2.84 -5.65 -2.77
N LEU A 198 -1.97 -4.82 -3.35
CA LEU A 198 -1.62 -4.85 -4.78
C LEU A 198 -2.80 -4.96 -5.77
N GLY A 199 -3.92 -4.30 -5.48
CA GLY A 199 -5.13 -4.31 -6.31
C GLY A 199 -6.19 -5.33 -5.92
N TYR A 200 -5.87 -6.29 -5.04
CA TYR A 200 -6.80 -7.25 -4.48
C TYR A 200 -7.35 -6.77 -3.15
N SER A 201 -8.67 -6.85 -2.97
CA SER A 201 -9.32 -6.59 -1.68
C SER A 201 -10.50 -7.52 -1.47
N GLY A 202 -10.74 -7.89 -0.22
CA GLY A 202 -11.85 -8.77 0.13
C GLY A 202 -11.82 -9.17 1.59
N THR A 203 -12.62 -10.17 1.92
CA THR A 203 -12.70 -10.73 3.28
C THR A 203 -12.69 -12.24 3.23
N PHE A 204 -12.14 -12.91 4.23
CA PHE A 204 -12.28 -14.35 4.39
C PHE A 204 -12.68 -14.75 5.80
N TYR A 205 -13.29 -15.93 5.90
CA TYR A 205 -13.91 -16.47 7.12
C TYR A 205 -13.64 -17.98 7.20
N LEU A 206 -13.55 -18.53 8.40
CA LEU A 206 -13.48 -19.97 8.59
C LEU A 206 -14.90 -20.58 8.53
N ASP A 207 -15.09 -21.61 7.72
CA ASP A 207 -16.39 -22.28 7.59
C ASP A 207 -16.61 -23.42 8.60
N GLU A 208 -17.80 -24.04 8.58
CA GLU A 208 -18.15 -25.16 9.46
C GLU A 208 -17.36 -26.46 9.21
N THR A 209 -16.42 -26.45 8.27
CA THR A 209 -15.52 -27.57 7.93
C THR A 209 -14.05 -27.23 8.17
N ARG A 210 -13.75 -26.02 8.68
CA ARG A 210 -12.41 -25.42 8.80
C ARG A 210 -11.70 -25.16 7.48
N HIS A 211 -12.45 -24.82 6.43
CA HIS A 211 -11.89 -24.27 5.22
C HIS A 211 -12.13 -22.76 5.16
N TRP A 212 -11.18 -22.04 4.58
CA TRP A 212 -11.31 -20.59 4.38
C TRP A 212 -12.24 -20.31 3.21
N LYS A 213 -13.31 -19.58 3.47
CA LYS A 213 -14.22 -19.04 2.45
C LYS A 213 -13.85 -17.59 2.18
N VAL A 214 -13.50 -17.30 0.93
CA VAL A 214 -13.05 -15.97 0.49
C VAL A 214 -14.18 -15.27 -0.25
N ARG A 215 -14.47 -14.04 0.16
CA ARG A 215 -15.31 -13.07 -0.56
C ARG A 215 -14.40 -12.07 -1.24
N CYS A 216 -14.27 -12.21 -2.55
CA CYS A 216 -13.54 -11.31 -3.43
C CYS A 216 -14.19 -11.35 -4.82
N ASP A 217 -14.06 -10.27 -5.59
CA ASP A 217 -14.54 -10.25 -6.97
C ASP A 217 -13.61 -11.03 -7.92
N GLU A 218 -12.44 -11.48 -7.43
CA GLU A 218 -11.48 -12.35 -8.11
C GLU A 218 -11.14 -13.60 -7.29
N HIS A 219 -10.64 -14.66 -7.93
CA HIS A 219 -10.34 -15.94 -7.29
C HIS A 219 -9.03 -15.94 -6.50
N VAL A 220 -9.07 -15.35 -5.30
CA VAL A 220 -7.99 -15.41 -4.31
C VAL A 220 -8.19 -16.63 -3.41
N THR A 221 -7.14 -17.41 -3.19
CA THR A 221 -7.14 -18.53 -2.23
C THR A 221 -6.39 -18.16 -0.96
N VAL A 222 -6.78 -18.73 0.17
CA VAL A 222 -6.14 -18.53 1.49
C VAL A 222 -5.65 -19.88 2.00
N ASP A 223 -4.35 -19.93 2.33
CA ASP A 223 -3.71 -21.07 2.97
C ASP A 223 -3.22 -20.69 4.38
N PHE A 224 -3.43 -21.61 5.32
CA PHE A 224 -3.00 -21.50 6.71
C PHE A 224 -2.52 -22.87 7.20
N ASN A 225 -1.25 -22.95 7.61
CA ASN A 225 -0.71 -24.14 8.24
C ASN A 225 -0.84 -24.02 9.78
N PRO A 226 -1.49 -24.96 10.49
CA PRO A 226 -1.57 -24.93 11.96
C PRO A 226 -0.22 -24.84 12.68
N ALA A 227 0.87 -25.28 12.05
CA ALA A 227 2.23 -25.10 12.58
C ALA A 227 2.69 -23.63 12.63
N ASP A 228 2.04 -22.74 11.88
CA ASP A 228 2.29 -21.30 11.88
C ASP A 228 1.50 -20.55 12.96
N MET A 229 0.83 -21.24 13.90
CA MET A 229 0.30 -20.59 15.10
C MET A 229 1.44 -20.03 15.96
N ILE A 230 1.25 -18.81 16.46
CA ILE A 230 2.17 -18.21 17.45
C ILE A 230 1.74 -18.69 18.83
N SER A 231 2.71 -19.11 19.65
CA SER A 231 2.49 -19.48 21.05
C SER A 231 2.83 -18.30 21.96
N PHE A 232 1.99 -18.10 22.98
CA PHE A 232 2.22 -17.15 24.07
C PHE A 232 2.76 -17.96 25.27
N GLU A 233 4.09 -18.02 25.47
CA GLU A 233 4.66 -18.73 26.64
C GLU A 233 4.57 -17.87 27.91
N GLY A 234 4.59 -18.46 29.11
CA GLY A 234 4.58 -17.73 30.39
C GLY A 234 3.20 -17.51 31.04
N ALA A 235 2.13 -18.03 30.44
CA ALA A 235 0.77 -18.06 30.96
C ALA A 235 0.60 -19.00 32.17
N TRP A 236 1.10 -18.61 33.35
CA TRP A 236 0.98 -19.41 34.59
C TRP A 236 -0.33 -19.16 35.36
N GLU A 237 -1.18 -18.24 34.89
CA GLU A 237 -2.42 -17.84 35.54
C GLU A 237 -3.69 -18.24 34.77
N SER A 238 -4.77 -18.46 35.52
CA SER A 238 -6.10 -18.82 35.01
C SER A 238 -6.66 -17.77 34.05
N GLY A 239 -6.81 -18.13 32.77
CA GLY A 239 -7.62 -17.42 31.76
C GLY A 239 -6.84 -16.74 30.63
N THR A 240 -5.52 -16.93 30.52
CA THR A 240 -4.69 -16.33 29.46
C THR A 240 -4.70 -17.12 28.15
N GLN A 241 -4.76 -16.43 27.00
CA GLN A 241 -4.70 -17.02 25.65
C GLN A 241 -3.34 -17.69 25.41
N LYS A 242 -3.34 -18.91 24.85
CA LYS A 242 -2.12 -19.69 24.59
C LYS A 242 -1.55 -19.56 23.18
N SER A 243 -2.40 -19.29 22.20
CA SER A 243 -1.97 -19.24 20.81
C SER A 243 -2.78 -18.26 19.99
N GLY A 244 -2.20 -17.74 18.92
CA GLY A 244 -2.82 -16.86 17.94
C GLY A 244 -2.50 -17.30 16.51
N PHE A 245 -3.31 -16.91 15.53
CA PHE A 245 -2.93 -17.11 14.12
C PHE A 245 -1.66 -16.31 13.82
N GLY A 246 -0.64 -16.96 13.24
CA GLY A 246 0.65 -16.31 13.00
C GLY A 246 0.96 -15.97 11.56
N LYS A 247 0.54 -16.78 10.59
CA LYS A 247 0.90 -16.57 9.18
C LYS A 247 -0.20 -17.02 8.25
N PHE A 248 -0.52 -16.18 7.27
CA PHE A 248 -1.43 -16.51 6.17
C PHE A 248 -0.69 -16.40 4.84
N THR A 249 -0.99 -17.28 3.90
CA THR A 249 -0.54 -17.13 2.51
C THR A 249 -1.74 -17.00 1.60
N LEU A 250 -1.84 -15.87 0.90
CA LEU A 250 -2.86 -15.66 -0.12
C LEU A 250 -2.23 -15.90 -1.49
N THR A 251 -2.96 -16.52 -2.42
CA THR A 251 -2.50 -16.71 -3.80
C THR A 251 -3.49 -16.06 -4.75
N ASP A 252 -2.99 -15.18 -5.62
CA ASP A 252 -3.81 -14.51 -6.63
C ASP A 252 -4.17 -15.48 -7.78
N PRO A 253 -5.12 -15.11 -8.67
CA PRO A 253 -5.51 -15.93 -9.82
C PRO A 253 -4.41 -16.15 -10.87
N HIS A 254 -3.26 -15.48 -10.73
CA HIS A 254 -2.08 -15.63 -11.58
C HIS A 254 -1.01 -16.51 -10.91
N GLY A 255 -1.25 -17.04 -9.71
CA GLY A 255 -0.31 -17.92 -9.00
C GLY A 255 0.82 -17.20 -8.26
N THR A 256 0.78 -15.87 -8.12
CA THR A 256 1.70 -15.14 -7.23
C THR A 256 1.21 -15.32 -5.79
N ARG A 257 2.14 -15.58 -4.87
CA ARG A 257 1.82 -15.84 -3.46
C ARG A 257 2.24 -14.68 -2.58
N TYR A 258 1.40 -14.32 -1.63
CA TYR A 258 1.54 -13.18 -0.73
C TYR A 258 1.49 -13.69 0.72
N VAL A 259 2.59 -13.55 1.45
CA VAL A 259 2.74 -14.07 2.82
C VAL A 259 2.55 -12.93 3.82
N PHE A 260 1.60 -13.08 4.73
CA PHE A 260 1.27 -12.11 5.76
C PHE A 260 1.64 -12.64 7.14
N GLY A 261 2.27 -11.81 7.97
CA GLY A 261 2.69 -12.20 9.32
C GLY A 261 3.96 -13.05 9.34
N GLY A 262 3.94 -14.19 10.03
CA GLY A 262 5.07 -15.12 10.14
C GLY A 262 6.13 -14.75 11.18
N SER A 263 6.13 -13.50 11.67
CA SER A 263 6.95 -13.06 12.80
C SER A 263 6.13 -12.18 13.72
N PRO A 264 6.43 -12.13 15.03
CA PRO A 264 5.79 -11.15 15.90
C PRO A 264 6.01 -9.71 15.40
N GLN A 265 7.16 -9.37 14.80
CA GLN A 265 7.46 -8.03 14.34
C GLN A 265 6.53 -7.56 13.21
N SER A 266 5.98 -8.46 12.40
CA SER A 266 5.05 -8.18 11.30
C SER A 266 3.56 -8.34 11.68
N ILE A 267 3.27 -8.49 12.97
CA ILE A 267 1.91 -8.66 13.48
C ILE A 267 1.62 -7.61 14.55
N GLU A 268 0.48 -6.95 14.42
CA GLU A 268 -0.04 -6.07 15.47
C GLU A 268 -0.95 -6.84 16.40
N PHE A 269 -0.80 -6.57 17.69
CA PHE A 269 -1.59 -7.20 18.73
C PHE A 269 -2.38 -6.14 19.48
N SER A 270 -3.50 -6.52 20.09
CA SER A 270 -4.18 -5.67 21.04
C SER A 270 -4.66 -6.44 22.27
N SER A 271 -4.91 -5.69 23.33
CA SER A 271 -5.44 -6.17 24.61
C SER A 271 -6.36 -5.10 25.20
N SER A 272 -7.35 -5.51 26.00
CA SER A 272 -8.21 -4.57 26.71
C SER A 272 -7.41 -3.72 27.71
N MET A 273 -7.78 -2.43 27.84
CA MET A 273 -7.16 -1.50 28.78
C MET A 273 -7.58 -1.73 30.26
N LEU A 274 -8.80 -2.21 30.53
CA LEU A 274 -9.43 -2.13 31.87
C LEU A 274 -9.57 -3.48 32.59
N SER A 275 -9.41 -4.61 31.90
CA SER A 275 -9.43 -5.94 32.50
C SER A 275 -8.01 -6.42 32.83
N VAL A 276 -7.38 -5.72 33.76
CA VAL A 276 -5.95 -5.84 34.10
C VAL A 276 -5.50 -7.20 34.62
N ASP A 277 -6.41 -8.08 35.05
CA ASP A 277 -6.01 -9.38 35.60
C ASP A 277 -5.83 -10.47 34.53
N VAL A 278 -6.51 -10.46 33.36
CA VAL A 278 -6.42 -11.60 32.41
C VAL A 278 -6.85 -11.34 30.94
N ALA A 279 -6.71 -10.12 30.39
CA ALA A 279 -7.10 -9.87 29.00
C ALA A 279 -6.22 -10.66 28.00
N PRO A 280 -6.81 -11.41 27.03
CA PRO A 280 -6.04 -12.14 26.04
C PRO A 280 -5.33 -11.17 25.08
N LEU A 281 -4.08 -11.47 24.72
CA LEU A 281 -3.36 -10.77 23.66
C LEU A 281 -3.85 -11.29 22.30
N VAL A 282 -4.56 -10.44 21.56
CA VAL A 282 -5.23 -10.82 20.32
C VAL A 282 -4.43 -10.33 19.12
N PRO A 283 -3.99 -11.20 18.20
CA PRO A 283 -3.49 -10.79 16.89
C PRO A 283 -4.59 -10.09 16.09
N LYS A 284 -4.31 -8.87 15.59
CA LYS A 284 -5.28 -8.02 14.89
C LYS A 284 -4.92 -7.73 13.45
N THR A 285 -3.64 -7.53 13.16
CA THR A 285 -3.19 -7.18 11.81
C THR A 285 -1.97 -7.99 11.46
N TRP A 286 -1.99 -8.66 10.31
CA TRP A 286 -0.82 -9.34 9.73
C TRP A 286 -0.36 -8.55 8.51
N HIS A 287 0.81 -7.95 8.60
CA HIS A 287 1.38 -7.18 7.51
C HIS A 287 2.02 -8.09 6.45
N LEU A 288 1.98 -7.68 5.17
CA LEU A 288 2.64 -8.39 4.07
C LEU A 288 4.14 -8.45 4.33
N THR A 289 4.71 -9.65 4.38
CA THR A 289 6.14 -9.91 4.63
C THR A 289 6.88 -10.40 3.41
N GLN A 290 6.20 -11.03 2.46
CA GLN A 290 6.84 -11.58 1.27
C GLN A 290 5.87 -11.68 0.10
N ILE A 291 6.33 -11.31 -1.10
CA ILE A 291 5.69 -11.64 -2.36
C ILE A 291 6.58 -12.68 -3.04
N ILE A 292 6.05 -13.85 -3.32
CA ILE A 292 6.75 -14.96 -3.98
C ILE A 292 6.21 -15.07 -5.40
N LEU A 293 7.08 -14.76 -6.36
CA LEU A 293 6.79 -14.87 -7.78
C LEU A 293 6.76 -16.34 -8.22
N GLN A 294 6.14 -16.62 -9.36
CA GLN A 294 6.11 -17.95 -9.98
C GLN A 294 7.49 -18.58 -10.21
N ASN A 295 8.53 -17.76 -10.42
CA ASN A 295 9.90 -18.22 -10.61
C ASN A 295 10.65 -18.49 -9.29
N GLY A 296 10.00 -18.27 -8.14
CA GLY A 296 10.57 -18.43 -6.80
C GLY A 296 11.34 -17.21 -6.26
N GLU A 297 11.53 -16.15 -7.06
CA GLU A 297 12.10 -14.90 -6.57
C GLU A 297 11.14 -14.19 -5.61
N THR A 298 11.71 -13.42 -4.68
CA THR A 298 10.95 -12.78 -3.60
C THR A 298 11.10 -11.26 -3.62
N ILE A 299 10.05 -10.60 -3.15
CA ILE A 299 10.07 -9.21 -2.67
C ILE A 299 9.78 -9.28 -1.18
N ASP A 300 10.74 -8.88 -0.36
CA ASP A 300 10.71 -9.08 1.09
C ASP A 300 10.41 -7.77 1.82
N PHE A 301 9.53 -7.84 2.82
CA PHE A 301 9.11 -6.73 3.65
C PHE A 301 9.49 -7.04 5.10
N SER A 302 10.21 -6.12 5.74
CA SER A 302 10.63 -6.25 7.13
C SER A 302 10.02 -5.16 7.99
N TYR A 303 9.67 -5.50 9.23
CA TYR A 303 8.96 -4.63 10.14
C TYR A 303 9.68 -4.50 11.48
N GLU A 304 9.41 -3.41 12.19
CA GLU A 304 9.83 -3.18 13.56
C GLU A 304 8.63 -2.90 14.44
N ARG A 305 8.63 -3.49 15.63
CA ARG A 305 7.60 -3.23 16.63
C ARG A 305 7.83 -1.86 17.29
N GLY A 306 6.77 -1.10 17.49
CA GLY A 306 6.79 0.10 18.34
C GLY A 306 6.52 -0.21 19.81
N GLU A 307 6.63 0.82 20.65
CA GLU A 307 6.10 0.77 22.02
C GLU A 307 4.57 0.66 22.00
N GLU A 308 3.99 0.14 23.08
CA GLU A 308 2.55 0.09 23.23
C GLU A 308 1.92 1.47 23.14
N VAL A 309 0.84 1.56 22.37
CA VAL A 309 0.03 2.77 22.24
C VAL A 309 -1.35 2.53 22.82
N LEU A 310 -1.90 3.58 23.42
CA LEU A 310 -3.25 3.56 23.95
C LEU A 310 -4.23 4.08 22.90
N GLN A 311 -5.32 3.35 22.66
CA GLN A 311 -6.50 3.89 22.00
C GLN A 311 -7.67 3.85 22.97
N ALA A 312 -7.95 5.00 23.59
CA ALA A 312 -9.05 5.17 24.53
C ALA A 312 -10.15 6.05 23.96
N ILE A 313 -11.39 5.69 24.29
CA ILE A 313 -12.62 6.36 23.88
C ILE A 313 -13.38 6.73 25.16
N TYR A 314 -13.98 7.91 25.15
CA TYR A 314 -14.92 8.30 26.21
C TYR A 314 -16.25 7.56 26.04
N ARG A 315 -16.69 6.85 27.08
CA ARG A 315 -18.02 6.21 27.15
C ARG A 315 -18.86 6.91 28.20
N GLY A 316 -19.83 7.70 27.74
CA GLY A 316 -20.83 8.29 28.62
C GLY A 316 -21.95 7.30 28.90
N ASP A 317 -21.92 6.59 30.02
CA ASP A 317 -23.08 5.84 30.51
C ASP A 317 -24.00 6.81 31.29
N PHE A 318 -24.97 7.40 30.58
CA PHE A 318 -25.87 8.39 31.18
C PHE A 318 -27.00 7.75 31.99
N SER A 319 -26.72 7.29 33.20
CA SER A 319 -27.76 6.83 34.14
C SER A 319 -28.43 8.02 34.85
N GLN A 320 -29.73 8.26 34.63
CA GLN A 320 -30.48 9.25 35.42
C GLN A 320 -30.82 8.70 36.83
N TYR A 321 -29.98 9.03 37.82
CA TYR A 321 -30.34 8.85 39.23
C TYR A 321 -31.27 9.98 39.70
N ASN A 322 -32.44 9.67 40.25
CA ASN A 322 -33.34 10.65 40.89
C ASN A 322 -32.80 11.20 42.24
N THR A 323 -31.51 11.02 42.51
CA THR A 323 -30.79 11.57 43.67
C THR A 323 -29.44 12.10 43.21
N THR A 324 -29.35 13.39 42.87
CA THR A 324 -28.17 14.30 42.82
C THR A 324 -26.75 13.82 42.41
N GLY A 325 -26.54 12.60 41.93
CA GLY A 325 -25.24 12.06 41.57
C GLY A 325 -25.25 11.47 40.15
N GLN A 326 -24.35 11.96 39.31
CA GLN A 326 -23.98 11.30 38.05
C GLN A 326 -23.23 10.00 38.40
N GLY A 327 -23.44 8.92 37.66
CA GLY A 327 -22.55 7.76 37.72
C GLY A 327 -21.13 8.16 37.31
N PRO A 328 -20.08 7.44 37.75
CA PRO A 328 -18.71 7.79 37.36
C PRO A 328 -18.58 7.68 35.84
N ASP A 329 -17.92 8.67 35.24
CA ASP A 329 -17.45 8.63 33.85
C ASP A 329 -16.71 7.30 33.63
N GLN A 330 -16.87 6.66 32.47
CA GLN A 330 -16.11 5.44 32.14
C GLN A 330 -15.34 5.65 30.85
N LEU A 331 -14.02 5.58 30.92
CA LEU A 331 -13.18 5.36 29.76
C LEU A 331 -13.32 3.90 29.32
N THR A 332 -13.13 3.62 28.04
CA THR A 332 -12.91 2.27 27.51
C THR A 332 -11.84 2.34 26.42
N GLY A 333 -11.17 1.23 26.11
CA GLY A 333 -10.11 1.26 25.12
C GLY A 333 -9.28 -0.01 25.03
N SER A 334 -8.31 0.03 24.12
CA SER A 334 -7.35 -1.03 23.86
C SER A 334 -5.91 -0.53 23.98
N LEU A 335 -5.07 -1.36 24.57
CA LEU A 335 -3.62 -1.31 24.40
C LEU A 335 -3.28 -1.98 23.08
N ILE A 336 -2.52 -1.29 22.23
CA ILE A 336 -2.16 -1.75 20.89
C ILE A 336 -0.63 -1.86 20.84
N PHE A 337 -0.14 -2.92 20.22
CA PHE A 337 1.28 -3.17 19.97
C PHE A 337 1.54 -3.00 18.47
N PRO A 338 1.84 -1.78 18.00
CA PRO A 338 1.91 -1.45 16.59
C PRO A 338 3.18 -2.01 15.92
N SER A 339 3.09 -2.22 14.61
CA SER A 339 4.18 -2.67 13.76
C SER A 339 4.40 -1.64 12.65
N TYR A 340 5.67 -1.33 12.36
CA TYR A 340 6.06 -0.31 11.40
C TYR A 340 6.91 -0.93 10.32
N LEU A 341 6.55 -0.71 9.06
CA LEU A 341 7.35 -1.13 7.91
C LEU A 341 8.75 -0.48 8.01
N LYS A 342 9.79 -1.28 7.87
CA LYS A 342 11.20 -0.86 7.97
C LYS A 342 11.90 -0.91 6.61
N ASN A 343 11.79 -2.03 5.90
CA ASN A 343 12.37 -2.16 4.57
C ASN A 343 11.48 -2.94 3.60
N ILE A 344 11.57 -2.58 2.31
CA ILE A 344 11.17 -3.42 1.18
C ILE A 344 12.44 -3.74 0.39
N ILE A 345 12.72 -5.01 0.15
CA ILE A 345 13.96 -5.48 -0.48
C ILE A 345 13.62 -6.36 -1.67
N THR A 346 14.26 -6.08 -2.80
CA THR A 346 14.35 -6.96 -3.96
C THR A 346 15.83 -7.27 -4.22
N PRO A 347 16.17 -8.21 -5.12
CA PRO A 347 17.56 -8.43 -5.52
C PRO A 347 18.29 -7.21 -6.09
N VAL A 348 17.58 -6.15 -6.51
CA VAL A 348 18.15 -4.98 -7.20
C VAL A 348 17.83 -3.63 -6.55
N THR A 349 16.90 -3.58 -5.58
CA THR A 349 16.43 -2.34 -4.95
C THR A 349 16.19 -2.57 -3.47
N GLN A 350 16.61 -1.61 -2.64
CA GLN A 350 16.26 -1.56 -1.23
C GLN A 350 15.54 -0.25 -0.91
N ILE A 351 14.41 -0.31 -0.25
CA ILE A 351 13.65 0.85 0.21
C ILE A 351 13.62 0.82 1.73
N THR A 352 14.00 1.91 2.39
CA THR A 352 14.03 2.01 3.86
C THR A 352 13.07 3.08 4.36
N PHE A 353 12.36 2.80 5.44
CA PHE A 353 11.40 3.69 6.09
C PHE A 353 11.96 4.11 7.45
N ASN A 354 12.33 5.38 7.57
CA ASN A 354 12.95 5.92 8.79
C ASN A 354 11.91 6.68 9.61
N ARG A 355 11.83 6.41 10.91
CA ARG A 355 10.88 7.03 11.84
C ARG A 355 11.57 7.59 13.09
N SER A 356 10.90 8.51 13.75
CA SER A 356 11.30 9.06 15.05
C SER A 356 10.08 9.26 15.95
N GLU A 357 10.31 9.48 17.24
CA GLU A 357 9.26 9.79 18.22
C GLU A 357 8.55 11.11 17.86
N SER A 358 7.23 11.11 17.99
CA SER A 358 6.34 12.25 17.82
C SER A 358 6.20 12.98 19.15
N VAL A 359 6.15 14.32 19.13
CA VAL A 359 5.90 15.16 20.32
C VAL A 359 4.49 15.75 20.29
N GLU A 360 3.60 15.11 19.53
CA GLU A 360 2.21 15.52 19.38
C GLU A 360 1.42 15.48 20.69
N MET A 361 0.20 16.02 20.65
CA MET A 361 -0.74 15.97 21.77
C MET A 361 -0.87 14.55 22.34
N GLN A 362 -0.75 14.46 23.66
CA GLN A 362 -0.89 13.21 24.41
C GLN A 362 -2.28 13.09 25.04
N TYR A 363 -2.63 11.88 25.46
CA TYR A 363 -3.79 11.66 26.33
C TYR A 363 -3.62 12.38 27.68
N ASP A 364 -4.70 12.95 28.20
CA ASP A 364 -4.70 13.58 29.52
C ASP A 364 -4.65 12.51 30.62
N ALA A 365 -3.48 12.36 31.24
CA ALA A 365 -3.22 11.35 32.28
C ALA A 365 -4.19 11.43 33.47
N SER A 366 -4.75 12.61 33.77
CA SER A 366 -5.68 12.78 34.89
C SER A 366 -6.99 12.00 34.71
N LYS A 367 -7.43 11.80 33.46
CA LYS A 367 -8.65 11.06 33.15
C LYS A 367 -8.56 9.56 33.47
N PHE A 368 -7.35 8.98 33.42
CA PHE A 368 -7.13 7.55 33.68
C PHE A 368 -6.95 7.23 35.17
N THR A 369 -6.67 8.24 36.00
CA THR A 369 -6.40 8.06 37.43
C THR A 369 -7.69 7.91 38.26
N VAL A 370 -8.80 8.51 37.80
CA VAL A 370 -10.10 8.54 38.49
C VAL A 370 -10.84 7.21 38.35
N ASP A 371 -10.97 6.67 37.14
CA ASP A 371 -11.74 5.43 36.87
C ASP A 371 -11.15 4.22 37.59
N TYR A 372 -9.82 4.15 37.69
CA TYR A 372 -9.13 3.06 38.36
C TYR A 372 -9.33 3.10 39.89
N GLY A 373 -9.30 4.29 40.50
CA GLY A 373 -9.59 4.46 41.92
C GLY A 373 -11.01 4.02 42.28
N HIS A 374 -11.99 4.33 41.43
CA HIS A 374 -13.37 3.89 41.62
C HIS A 374 -13.55 2.38 41.39
N TRP A 375 -12.89 1.77 40.42
CA TRP A 375 -12.96 0.31 40.20
C TRP A 375 -12.27 -0.48 41.32
N PHE A 376 -11.04 -0.08 41.71
CA PHE A 376 -10.25 -0.75 42.75
C PHE A 376 -10.90 -0.64 44.14
N LEU A 377 -11.47 0.52 44.49
CA LEU A 377 -12.20 0.71 45.76
C LEU A 377 -13.51 -0.09 45.81
N ASN A 378 -14.24 -0.20 44.69
CA ASN A 378 -15.48 -1.00 44.65
C ASN A 378 -15.21 -2.50 44.65
N PHE A 379 -14.11 -2.96 44.03
CA PHE A 379 -13.69 -4.37 44.08
C PHE A 379 -13.27 -4.78 45.50
N TRP A 380 -12.61 -3.89 46.25
CA TRP A 380 -12.17 -4.16 47.63
C TRP A 380 -13.27 -4.02 48.68
N ASN A 381 -14.20 -3.06 48.54
CA ASN A 381 -15.35 -2.96 49.45
C ASN A 381 -16.25 -4.21 49.40
N TRP A 382 -16.14 -5.02 48.34
CA TRP A 382 -16.83 -6.30 48.21
C TRP A 382 -16.09 -7.47 48.90
N PHE A 383 -14.77 -7.37 49.10
CA PHE A 383 -13.95 -8.40 49.75
C PHE A 383 -13.75 -8.20 51.25
N ASP A 384 -14.13 -7.04 51.81
CA ASP A 384 -13.96 -6.72 53.22
C ASP A 384 -15.11 -7.24 54.11
N ILE A 385 -15.50 -8.51 53.91
CA ILE A 385 -16.30 -9.28 54.88
C ILE A 385 -15.32 -10.18 55.66
N GLY A 386 -14.37 -9.59 56.39
CA GLY A 386 -13.37 -10.45 57.03
C GLY A 386 -12.29 -9.86 57.92
N GLY A 387 -12.26 -8.56 58.23
CA GLY A 387 -11.49 -8.04 59.39
C GLY A 387 -10.01 -8.44 59.47
N GLN A 388 -9.36 -8.69 58.34
CA GLN A 388 -7.92 -8.94 58.21
C GLN A 388 -7.37 -8.07 57.07
N GLY A 389 -7.73 -6.79 57.06
CA GLY A 389 -6.97 -5.82 56.31
C GLY A 389 -5.63 -5.66 56.99
N GLN A 390 -4.54 -6.17 56.39
CA GLN A 390 -3.20 -5.57 56.34
C GLN A 390 -2.34 -6.26 55.27
N ALA A 391 -1.72 -5.43 54.42
CA ALA A 391 -0.56 -5.70 53.56
C ALA A 391 -0.74 -6.55 52.29
N MET A 392 -1.39 -6.02 51.25
CA MET A 392 -1.08 -6.33 49.84
C MET A 392 -1.15 -5.09 48.92
N ALA A 393 -0.61 -3.96 49.38
CA ALA A 393 -0.39 -2.77 48.53
C ALA A 393 0.78 -2.93 47.53
N ASN A 394 1.39 -4.12 47.44
CA ASN A 394 2.60 -4.39 46.66
C ASN A 394 2.44 -5.55 45.65
N VAL A 395 1.24 -5.87 45.17
CA VAL A 395 1.07 -6.77 44.00
C VAL A 395 1.08 -5.97 42.69
N TYR A 396 1.86 -4.89 42.65
CA TYR A 396 2.51 -4.45 41.43
C TYR A 396 3.88 -5.09 41.45
N ASP A 397 4.00 -6.31 40.93
CA ASP A 397 5.29 -6.90 40.62
C ASP A 397 5.56 -6.72 39.12
N PRO A 398 6.40 -5.74 38.72
CA PRO A 398 6.84 -5.56 37.35
C PRO A 398 7.56 -6.79 36.78
N GLU A 399 8.03 -7.74 37.60
CA GLU A 399 8.63 -8.99 37.12
C GLU A 399 7.57 -9.95 36.55
N PHE A 400 6.31 -9.86 36.98
CA PHE A 400 5.27 -10.84 36.67
C PHE A 400 4.79 -10.78 35.21
N ARG A 401 4.75 -9.60 34.59
CA ARG A 401 4.40 -9.46 33.17
C ARG A 401 5.58 -9.70 32.22
N GLN A 402 6.84 -9.75 32.70
CA GLN A 402 8.05 -9.83 31.85
C GLN A 402 8.15 -11.08 30.97
N SER A 403 7.26 -12.07 31.13
CA SER A 403 7.46 -13.42 30.60
C SER A 403 6.53 -13.86 29.46
N PHE A 404 5.62 -13.01 28.97
CA PHE A 404 4.54 -13.49 28.08
C PHE A 404 4.95 -13.85 26.63
N LEU A 405 6.19 -13.55 26.21
CA LEU A 405 6.68 -13.79 24.85
C LEU A 405 8.21 -14.00 24.81
N PRO A 406 8.74 -15.24 24.92
CA PRO A 406 10.16 -15.50 24.72
C PRO A 406 10.53 -15.27 23.25
N GLY A 407 11.51 -14.41 23.02
CA GLY A 407 11.99 -14.00 21.69
C GLY A 407 11.73 -12.54 21.33
N ILE A 408 11.02 -11.77 22.17
CA ILE A 408 10.67 -10.36 21.90
C ILE A 408 11.56 -9.36 22.67
N GLY A 409 12.38 -9.82 23.62
CA GLY A 409 13.41 -8.99 24.28
C GLY A 409 12.87 -7.75 25.01
N TYR A 410 11.59 -7.72 25.33
CA TYR A 410 10.91 -6.59 25.95
C TYR A 410 10.52 -6.96 27.38
N ASN A 411 11.15 -6.29 28.36
CA ASN A 411 10.67 -6.31 29.74
C ASN A 411 9.32 -5.59 29.76
N TYR A 412 8.24 -6.28 30.11
CA TYR A 412 6.99 -5.63 30.52
C TYR A 412 7.20 -4.91 31.85
N ASN A 413 7.98 -3.84 31.85
CA ASN A 413 7.62 -2.74 32.72
C ASN A 413 6.42 -2.12 32.02
N THR A 414 5.20 -2.47 32.44
CA THR A 414 4.08 -1.57 32.18
C THR A 414 4.57 -0.18 32.50
N PRO A 415 4.46 0.84 31.63
CA PRO A 415 4.58 2.21 32.08
C PRO A 415 3.71 2.29 33.32
N ALA A 416 4.32 2.59 34.48
CA ALA A 416 3.55 2.91 35.65
C ALA A 416 2.49 3.90 35.18
N PHE A 417 1.21 3.64 35.44
CA PHE A 417 0.12 4.55 35.05
C PHE A 417 0.57 5.98 35.43
N GLY A 418 0.96 6.79 34.42
CA GLY A 418 1.78 7.99 34.62
C GLY A 418 2.84 8.30 33.56
N THR A 419 3.36 7.31 32.82
CA THR A 419 4.22 7.56 31.63
C THR A 419 3.36 7.62 30.35
N PRO A 420 3.37 8.75 29.60
CA PRO A 420 2.60 8.88 28.36
C PRO A 420 3.00 7.83 27.31
N PRO A 421 2.06 7.33 26.48
CA PRO A 421 2.39 6.47 25.35
C PRO A 421 3.30 7.20 24.36
N LYS A 422 4.26 6.48 23.75
CA LYS A 422 5.11 7.04 22.70
C LYS A 422 4.50 6.84 21.33
N PHE A 423 4.22 7.94 20.66
CA PHE A 423 3.79 7.94 19.26
C PHE A 423 4.98 8.19 18.34
N TYR A 424 4.86 7.79 17.07
CA TYR A 424 5.95 7.88 16.10
C TYR A 424 5.48 8.60 14.84
N LYS A 425 6.39 9.27 14.16
CA LYS A 425 6.21 9.88 12.83
C LYS A 425 7.20 9.29 11.84
N LEU A 426 6.79 9.15 10.58
CA LEU A 426 7.67 8.78 9.49
C LEU A 426 8.52 9.98 9.09
N ASP A 427 9.84 9.90 9.13
CA ASP A 427 10.72 11.01 8.77
C ASP A 427 11.01 11.04 7.27
N ASN A 428 11.40 9.89 6.72
CA ASN A 428 11.74 9.77 5.32
C ASN A 428 11.67 8.33 4.80
N ILE A 429 11.49 8.22 3.49
CA ILE A 429 11.64 6.99 2.72
C ILE A 429 12.85 7.17 1.80
N CYS A 430 13.81 6.24 1.87
CA CYS A 430 14.99 6.24 1.01
C CYS A 430 14.95 5.04 0.07
N VAL A 431 15.21 5.25 -1.21
CA VAL A 431 15.35 4.21 -2.22
C VAL A 431 16.82 4.10 -2.60
N TYR A 432 17.39 2.92 -2.41
CA TYR A 432 18.75 2.56 -2.76
C TYR A 432 18.74 1.57 -3.93
N ASP A 433 19.68 1.75 -4.84
CA ASP A 433 19.90 0.82 -5.93
C ASP A 433 20.78 -0.38 -5.52
N ARG A 434 21.06 -1.28 -6.48
CA ARG A 434 21.90 -2.48 -6.31
C ARG A 434 23.33 -2.20 -5.83
N THR A 435 23.82 -0.98 -5.98
CA THR A 435 25.15 -0.55 -5.52
C THR A 435 25.13 0.04 -4.12
N ASN A 436 23.95 0.03 -3.46
CA ASN A 436 23.67 0.71 -2.20
C ASN A 436 23.82 2.24 -2.29
N THR A 437 23.64 2.79 -3.49
CA THR A 437 23.64 4.25 -3.72
C THR A 437 22.22 4.78 -3.55
N LEU A 438 22.08 5.89 -2.81
CA LEU A 438 20.80 6.57 -2.62
C LEU A 438 20.34 7.19 -3.95
N ALA A 439 19.23 6.67 -4.50
CA ALA A 439 18.64 7.14 -5.74
C ALA A 439 17.52 8.17 -5.52
N LEU A 440 16.72 8.01 -4.45
CA LEU A 440 15.62 8.90 -4.12
C LEU A 440 15.44 8.98 -2.61
N LYS A 441 15.17 10.19 -2.10
CA LYS A 441 14.77 10.41 -0.71
C LYS A 441 13.50 11.24 -0.64
N THR A 442 12.47 10.72 0.01
CA THR A 442 11.23 11.45 0.27
C THR A 442 11.17 11.81 1.75
N ASN A 443 11.14 13.11 2.08
CA ASN A 443 11.00 13.60 3.45
C ASN A 443 9.56 14.01 3.75
N PHE A 444 9.12 13.76 4.98
CA PHE A 444 7.80 14.13 5.47
C PHE A 444 7.96 15.17 6.57
N ASN A 445 7.32 16.32 6.40
CA ASN A 445 7.35 17.41 7.38
C ASN A 445 5.98 17.58 8.01
N TYR A 446 5.95 17.84 9.32
CA TYR A 446 4.74 17.83 10.11
C TYR A 446 4.57 19.08 10.97
N VAL A 447 3.33 19.41 11.28
CA VAL A 447 2.99 20.11 12.52
C VAL A 447 3.02 19.08 13.64
N ASN A 448 4.04 19.17 14.50
CA ASN A 448 4.32 18.20 15.56
C ASN A 448 4.60 18.96 16.87
N THR A 449 3.55 19.19 17.66
CA THR A 449 3.61 19.99 18.89
C THR A 449 2.72 19.37 19.97
N ALA A 450 3.07 19.52 21.25
CA ALA A 450 2.32 18.92 22.35
C ALA A 450 0.87 19.44 22.50
N SER A 451 0.52 20.53 21.80
CA SER A 451 -0.82 21.13 21.80
C SER A 451 -1.71 20.72 20.62
N GLN A 452 -1.19 19.96 19.65
CA GLN A 452 -1.93 19.58 18.43
C GLN A 452 -1.66 18.12 18.05
N ARG A 453 -2.60 17.50 17.36
CA ARG A 453 -2.41 16.20 16.73
C ARG A 453 -1.35 16.30 15.63
N LEU A 454 -0.61 15.22 15.35
CA LEU A 454 0.33 15.19 14.24
C LEU A 454 -0.40 15.46 12.92
N LYS A 455 -0.01 16.50 12.17
CA LYS A 455 -0.59 16.83 10.85
C LYS A 455 0.52 16.92 9.80
N LEU A 456 0.33 16.27 8.65
CA LEU A 456 1.28 16.31 7.54
C LEU A 456 1.26 17.68 6.87
N GLY A 457 2.37 18.40 6.87
CA GLY A 457 2.50 19.73 6.28
C GLY A 457 3.10 19.73 4.87
N SER A 458 4.11 18.91 4.62
CA SER A 458 4.66 18.74 3.25
C SER A 458 5.32 17.39 3.03
N VAL A 459 5.36 16.99 1.76
CA VAL A 459 6.12 15.83 1.27
C VAL A 459 7.11 16.33 0.23
N ILE A 460 8.40 16.13 0.49
CA ILE A 460 9.49 16.64 -0.35
C ILE A 460 10.30 15.46 -0.88
N LYS A 461 10.18 15.20 -2.18
CA LYS A 461 11.05 14.23 -2.88
C LYS A 461 12.34 14.92 -3.29
N GLN A 462 13.46 14.26 -3.07
CA GLN A 462 14.81 14.73 -3.36
C GLN A 462 15.58 13.69 -4.17
N GLY A 463 16.29 14.15 -5.19
CA GLY A 463 17.06 13.32 -6.11
C GLY A 463 18.49 13.13 -5.62
N TYR A 464 19.38 12.80 -6.55
CA TYR A 464 20.80 12.68 -6.27
C TYR A 464 21.35 14.02 -5.73
N GLY A 465 22.19 13.97 -4.69
CA GLY A 465 22.73 15.18 -4.04
C GLY A 465 21.78 15.95 -3.11
N ASN A 466 20.59 15.42 -2.80
CA ASN A 466 19.55 16.04 -1.97
C ASN A 466 18.85 17.28 -2.58
N SER A 467 18.94 17.49 -3.89
CA SER A 467 18.19 18.55 -4.57
C SER A 467 16.67 18.23 -4.59
N PRO A 468 15.79 19.16 -4.16
CA PRO A 468 14.34 18.93 -4.18
C PRO A 468 13.81 18.79 -5.60
N ILE A 469 13.09 17.69 -5.87
CA ILE A 469 12.46 17.34 -7.15
C ILE A 469 10.99 17.74 -7.17
N GLU A 470 10.26 17.34 -6.13
CA GLU A 470 8.83 17.51 -6.02
C GLU A 470 8.50 17.92 -4.59
N THR A 471 7.70 18.97 -4.44
CA THR A 471 7.18 19.38 -3.14
C THR A 471 5.68 19.45 -3.20
N TYR A 472 5.02 18.65 -2.37
CA TYR A 472 3.61 18.77 -2.07
C TYR A 472 3.47 19.52 -0.75
N SER A 473 2.60 20.53 -0.69
CA SER A 473 2.30 21.26 0.54
C SER A 473 0.82 21.17 0.87
N LEU A 474 0.50 21.02 2.15
CA LEU A 474 -0.84 20.74 2.64
C LEU A 474 -1.30 21.83 3.60
N GLN A 475 -2.57 22.22 3.48
CA GLN A 475 -3.21 23.17 4.40
C GLN A 475 -4.54 22.59 4.90
N TYR A 476 -4.89 22.93 6.15
CA TYR A 476 -6.05 22.40 6.85
C TYR A 476 -6.90 23.56 7.38
N HIS A 477 -8.20 23.32 7.55
CA HIS A 477 -9.10 24.24 8.24
C HIS A 477 -8.74 24.31 9.73
N ASN A 478 -8.18 25.45 10.16
CA ASN A 478 -7.74 25.64 11.54
C ASN A 478 -8.58 26.68 12.30
N ASP A 479 -9.75 27.07 11.77
CA ASP A 479 -10.68 27.98 12.47
C ASP A 479 -11.25 27.36 13.75
N GLN A 480 -11.36 26.03 13.76
CA GLN A 480 -11.74 25.21 14.90
C GLN A 480 -10.71 24.10 15.07
N MET A 481 -10.27 23.86 16.30
CA MET A 481 -9.42 22.71 16.65
C MET A 481 -10.29 21.57 17.13
N LEU A 482 -9.91 20.33 16.80
CA LEU A 482 -10.51 19.18 17.46
C LEU A 482 -10.20 19.27 18.97
N PRO A 483 -11.13 18.86 19.85
CA PRO A 483 -10.90 18.85 21.28
C PRO A 483 -9.80 17.84 21.65
N GLY A 484 -9.30 17.90 22.88
CA GLY A 484 -8.38 16.87 23.40
C GLY A 484 -9.01 15.47 23.39
N TYR A 485 -8.19 14.43 23.42
CA TYR A 485 -8.66 13.04 23.39
C TYR A 485 -9.61 12.69 24.56
N CYS A 486 -10.47 11.69 24.32
CA CYS A 486 -11.49 11.23 25.26
C CYS A 486 -12.42 12.37 25.70
N SER A 487 -12.87 13.16 24.72
CA SER A 487 -13.79 14.27 24.96
C SER A 487 -15.25 13.83 24.78
N ASN A 488 -16.15 14.41 25.56
CA ASN A 488 -17.59 14.27 25.36
C ASN A 488 -18.15 15.23 24.28
N MET A 489 -17.30 16.05 23.67
CA MET A 489 -17.62 16.93 22.53
C MET A 489 -17.66 16.14 21.22
N LYS A 490 -18.60 15.19 21.10
CA LYS A 490 -18.77 14.37 19.89
C LYS A 490 -20.24 13.99 19.65
N ASP A 491 -20.59 13.79 18.40
CA ASP A 491 -21.92 13.31 17.98
C ASP A 491 -22.06 11.78 18.09
N PHE A 492 -23.22 11.24 17.72
CA PHE A 492 -23.50 9.79 17.71
C PHE A 492 -22.57 8.94 16.83
N TRP A 493 -21.88 9.55 15.86
CA TRP A 493 -20.95 8.87 14.96
C TRP A 493 -19.48 9.12 15.34
N GLY A 494 -19.26 9.83 16.46
CA GLY A 494 -17.95 10.13 17.02
C GLY A 494 -17.26 11.32 16.38
N TYR A 495 -17.96 12.19 15.64
CA TYR A 495 -17.38 13.41 15.06
C TYR A 495 -17.55 14.61 15.99
N TYR A 496 -16.66 15.59 15.87
CA TYR A 496 -16.72 16.81 16.70
C TYR A 496 -18.00 17.61 16.42
N ASN A 497 -18.76 17.90 17.47
CA ASN A 497 -20.01 18.64 17.37
C ASN A 497 -20.08 19.93 18.22
N GLY A 498 -18.96 20.35 18.81
CA GLY A 498 -18.84 21.60 19.56
C GLY A 498 -18.82 21.42 21.10
N PRO A 499 -18.99 22.52 21.87
CA PRO A 499 -18.87 22.51 23.32
C PRO A 499 -19.83 21.55 24.02
N ALA A 500 -19.36 20.92 25.09
CA ALA A 500 -20.18 20.03 25.92
C ALA A 500 -21.38 20.81 26.50
N THR A 501 -22.60 20.35 26.22
CA THR A 501 -23.81 20.94 26.80
C THR A 501 -24.14 20.25 28.12
N SER A 502 -24.14 21.00 29.22
CA SER A 502 -24.58 20.51 30.54
C SER A 502 -26.11 20.50 30.59
N GLY A 503 -26.75 19.35 30.36
CA GLY A 503 -28.21 19.25 30.37
C GLY A 503 -28.73 17.82 30.45
N GLN A 504 -30.00 17.65 30.86
CA GLN A 504 -30.65 16.35 31.05
C GLN A 504 -31.08 15.64 29.74
N ASP A 505 -30.99 16.30 28.58
CA ASP A 505 -31.35 15.74 27.27
C ASP A 505 -30.10 15.38 26.46
N VAL A 506 -29.59 14.17 26.72
CA VAL A 506 -28.40 13.58 26.08
C VAL A 506 -28.56 13.47 24.56
N TYR A 507 -29.77 13.22 24.06
CA TYR A 507 -30.01 13.03 22.62
C TYR A 507 -29.77 14.31 21.82
N THR A 508 -30.15 15.46 22.37
CA THR A 508 -29.90 16.77 21.72
C THR A 508 -28.43 17.15 21.72
N SER A 509 -27.67 16.76 22.76
CA SER A 509 -26.25 17.05 22.89
C SER A 509 -25.36 16.26 21.93
N LEU A 510 -25.85 15.13 21.41
CA LEU A 510 -25.13 14.22 20.51
C LEU A 510 -25.49 14.45 19.02
N GLN A 511 -26.24 15.51 18.71
CA GLN A 511 -26.54 15.87 17.32
C GLN A 511 -25.28 16.38 16.60
N PRO A 512 -25.17 16.14 15.27
CA PRO A 512 -24.05 16.65 14.48
C PRO A 512 -24.14 18.17 14.32
N SER A 513 -22.99 18.84 14.17
CA SER A 513 -22.92 20.29 14.00
C SER A 513 -22.02 20.68 12.82
N ALA A 514 -22.63 21.23 11.77
CA ALA A 514 -21.95 21.63 10.54
C ALA A 514 -20.73 22.54 10.78
N ALA A 515 -20.81 23.43 11.77
CA ALA A 515 -19.73 24.37 12.09
C ALA A 515 -18.47 23.71 12.66
N TYR A 516 -18.61 22.54 13.31
CA TYR A 516 -17.50 21.86 13.99
C TYR A 516 -17.00 20.62 13.24
N LEU A 517 -17.81 20.05 12.34
CA LEU A 517 -17.40 18.91 11.50
C LEU A 517 -16.17 19.20 10.62
N GLN A 518 -15.93 20.47 10.28
CA GLN A 518 -14.79 20.90 9.45
C GLN A 518 -13.47 21.09 10.22
N ALA A 519 -13.46 20.89 11.54
CA ALA A 519 -12.25 21.11 12.34
C ALA A 519 -11.08 20.23 11.88
N GLU A 520 -9.96 20.88 11.56
CA GLU A 520 -8.70 20.25 11.15
C GLU A 520 -8.77 19.35 9.91
N ILE A 521 -9.81 19.51 9.08
CA ILE A 521 -9.95 18.82 7.80
C ILE A 521 -8.99 19.44 6.76
N LEU A 522 -8.39 18.61 5.91
CA LEU A 522 -7.59 19.05 4.77
C LEU A 522 -8.41 19.98 3.86
N ASP A 523 -7.89 21.17 3.62
CA ASP A 523 -8.54 22.23 2.82
C ASP A 523 -7.86 22.34 1.45
N LYS A 524 -6.53 22.24 1.40
CA LYS A 524 -5.75 22.55 0.18
C LYS A 524 -4.55 21.63 0.00
N VAL A 525 -4.32 21.20 -1.23
CA VAL A 525 -3.08 20.54 -1.67
C VAL A 525 -2.43 21.37 -2.76
N ILE A 526 -1.20 21.80 -2.52
CA ILE A 526 -0.35 22.50 -3.48
C ILE A 526 0.58 21.47 -4.11
N TYR A 527 0.56 21.38 -5.43
CA TYR A 527 1.31 20.41 -6.21
C TYR A 527 2.73 20.93 -6.54
N PRO A 528 3.66 20.03 -6.93
CA PRO A 528 5.00 20.43 -7.36
C PRO A 528 5.03 21.46 -8.50
N THR A 529 3.97 21.51 -9.31
CA THR A 529 3.79 22.48 -10.41
C THR A 529 3.55 23.92 -9.92
N GLY A 530 3.27 24.12 -8.63
CA GLY A 530 2.80 25.37 -8.04
C GLY A 530 1.29 25.59 -8.16
N GLY A 531 0.61 24.87 -9.05
CA GLY A 531 -0.85 24.79 -9.05
C GLY A 531 -1.37 24.07 -7.81
N TYR A 532 -2.66 24.18 -7.52
CA TYR A 532 -3.22 23.61 -6.30
C TYR A 532 -4.69 23.21 -6.45
N SER A 533 -5.13 22.30 -5.59
CA SER A 533 -6.54 21.97 -5.41
C SER A 533 -7.05 22.48 -4.07
N VAL A 534 -8.27 23.00 -4.05
CA VAL A 534 -9.03 23.34 -2.85
C VAL A 534 -10.21 22.39 -2.73
N PHE A 535 -10.43 21.84 -1.55
CA PHE A 535 -11.45 20.83 -1.27
C PHE A 535 -12.52 21.42 -0.35
N HIS A 536 -13.71 21.63 -0.88
CA HIS A 536 -14.83 22.16 -0.11
C HIS A 536 -15.69 21.00 0.38
N PHE A 537 -15.81 20.87 1.69
CA PHE A 537 -16.59 19.81 2.33
C PHE A 537 -17.91 20.32 2.90
N GLU A 538 -18.94 19.48 2.85
CA GLU A 538 -20.23 19.73 3.49
C GLU A 538 -20.67 18.52 4.34
N PRO A 539 -21.55 18.71 5.35
CA PRO A 539 -22.09 17.60 6.13
C PRO A 539 -22.88 16.61 5.27
N HIS A 540 -22.87 15.34 5.68
CA HIS A 540 -23.80 14.38 5.08
C HIS A 540 -25.25 14.76 5.40
N THR A 541 -26.15 14.48 4.45
CA THR A 541 -27.59 14.63 4.59
C THR A 541 -28.29 13.35 4.15
N TYR A 542 -29.47 13.11 4.70
CA TYR A 542 -30.30 11.94 4.36
C TYR A 542 -31.79 12.27 4.46
N SER A 543 -32.56 11.72 3.53
CA SER A 543 -34.03 11.86 3.46
C SER A 543 -34.75 10.56 3.80
N GLN A 544 -34.02 9.46 3.95
CA GLN A 544 -34.52 8.14 4.33
C GLN A 544 -33.59 7.48 5.36
N GLN A 545 -34.15 6.62 6.20
CA GLN A 545 -33.39 5.83 7.15
C GLN A 545 -33.98 4.42 7.30
N LEU A 546 -33.13 3.45 7.63
CA LEU A 546 -33.61 2.12 7.98
C LEU A 546 -34.38 2.13 9.30
N SER A 547 -35.47 1.36 9.34
CA SER A 547 -36.13 1.05 10.60
C SER A 547 -35.22 0.19 11.49
N VAL A 548 -35.55 0.11 12.78
CA VAL A 548 -34.90 -0.81 13.75
C VAL A 548 -34.83 -2.24 13.19
N ASN A 549 -35.88 -2.65 12.46
CA ASN A 549 -35.83 -3.86 11.66
C ASN A 549 -35.24 -3.58 10.26
N ARG A 550 -34.00 -4.00 10.03
CA ARG A 550 -33.23 -3.65 8.82
C ARG A 550 -33.72 -4.30 7.51
N ASN A 551 -34.56 -5.33 7.61
CA ASN A 551 -35.26 -5.88 6.44
C ASN A 551 -36.70 -5.34 6.29
N GLY A 552 -37.06 -4.33 7.09
CA GLY A 552 -38.33 -3.61 7.03
C GLY A 552 -38.33 -2.48 6.01
N PRO A 553 -39.45 -1.73 5.90
CA PRO A 553 -39.53 -0.59 4.99
C PRO A 553 -38.58 0.53 5.41
N LEU A 554 -38.06 1.26 4.42
CA LEU A 554 -37.36 2.53 4.65
C LEU A 554 -38.33 3.57 5.22
N LEU A 555 -37.85 4.32 6.20
CA LEU A 555 -38.59 5.39 6.85
C LEU A 555 -38.20 6.72 6.20
N ALA A 556 -39.19 7.45 5.68
CA ALA A 556 -38.98 8.79 5.17
C ALA A 556 -38.67 9.78 6.31
N VAL A 557 -37.76 10.72 6.05
CA VAL A 557 -37.30 11.75 6.98
C VAL A 557 -37.57 13.11 6.36
N ALA A 558 -38.53 13.85 6.91
CA ALA A 558 -38.95 15.17 6.43
C ALA A 558 -39.07 16.17 7.60
N PRO A 559 -38.36 17.32 7.57
CA PRO A 559 -37.32 17.69 6.60
C PRO A 559 -36.12 16.72 6.65
N GLU A 560 -35.29 16.72 5.60
CA GLU A 560 -34.05 15.93 5.59
C GLU A 560 -33.15 16.33 6.77
N LYS A 561 -32.34 15.38 7.24
CA LYS A 561 -31.47 15.57 8.42
C LYS A 561 -30.01 15.54 8.03
N ILE A 562 -29.20 16.21 8.84
CA ILE A 562 -27.73 16.13 8.80
C ILE A 562 -27.29 14.89 9.57
N ALA A 563 -26.26 14.20 9.08
CA ALA A 563 -25.54 13.16 9.80
C ALA A 563 -24.10 13.61 10.10
N GLY A 564 -23.42 12.88 11.00
CA GLY A 564 -22.01 13.13 11.30
C GLY A 564 -21.10 12.90 10.09
N GLY A 565 -19.88 13.45 10.15
CA GLY A 565 -18.89 13.36 9.07
C GLY A 565 -19.12 14.34 7.92
N LEU A 566 -18.23 14.29 6.92
CA LEU A 566 -18.24 15.20 5.79
C LEU A 566 -18.11 14.46 4.46
N ARG A 567 -18.83 14.95 3.46
CA ARG A 567 -18.70 14.58 2.04
C ARG A 567 -18.11 15.74 1.24
N ILE A 568 -17.49 15.42 0.11
CA ILE A 568 -16.98 16.44 -0.81
C ILE A 568 -18.14 17.19 -1.48
N ALA A 569 -18.16 18.51 -1.42
CA ALA A 569 -19.15 19.35 -2.09
C ALA A 569 -18.61 19.87 -3.43
N GLU A 570 -17.35 20.30 -3.44
CA GLU A 570 -16.71 20.92 -4.59
C GLU A 570 -15.20 20.74 -4.51
N VAL A 571 -14.56 20.55 -5.67
CA VAL A 571 -13.11 20.59 -5.81
C VAL A 571 -12.78 21.63 -6.86
N ASP A 572 -11.99 22.63 -6.46
CA ASP A 572 -11.48 23.65 -7.37
C ASP A 572 -10.02 23.36 -7.69
N HIS A 573 -9.65 23.39 -8.97
CA HIS A 573 -8.27 23.29 -9.42
C HIS A 573 -7.79 24.65 -9.91
N TYR A 574 -6.62 25.06 -9.45
CA TYR A 574 -5.99 26.33 -9.79
C TYR A 574 -4.63 26.10 -10.45
N ASN A 575 -4.34 26.94 -11.43
CA ASN A 575 -2.99 27.10 -11.97
C ASN A 575 -2.09 27.82 -10.97
N SER A 576 -0.78 27.79 -11.23
CA SER A 576 0.23 28.44 -10.38
C SER A 576 0.11 29.98 -10.31
N ASP A 577 -0.59 30.60 -11.25
CA ASP A 577 -0.90 32.03 -11.29
C ASP A 577 -2.19 32.40 -10.53
N ASN A 578 -2.77 31.46 -9.78
CA ASN A 578 -4.06 31.56 -9.06
C ASN A 578 -5.29 31.71 -9.97
N THR A 579 -5.19 31.42 -11.26
CA THR A 579 -6.38 31.30 -12.13
C THR A 579 -7.04 29.93 -11.96
N ILE A 580 -8.38 29.86 -11.97
CA ILE A 580 -9.11 28.59 -11.94
C ILE A 580 -8.85 27.85 -13.26
N ALA A 581 -8.32 26.64 -13.16
CA ALA A 581 -8.14 25.71 -14.28
C ALA A 581 -9.47 25.01 -14.61
N ASP A 582 -10.06 24.35 -13.62
CA ASP A 582 -11.38 23.74 -13.67
C ASP A 582 -11.94 23.53 -12.25
N TRP A 583 -13.16 23.02 -12.17
CA TRP A 583 -13.82 22.65 -10.92
C TRP A 583 -14.81 21.51 -11.15
N ILE A 584 -15.08 20.76 -10.09
CA ILE A 584 -16.09 19.70 -10.04
C ILE A 584 -17.00 19.95 -8.85
N LYS A 585 -18.32 19.99 -9.06
CA LYS A 585 -19.34 20.14 -8.01
C LYS A 585 -20.18 18.88 -7.87
N TYR A 586 -20.39 18.43 -6.64
CA TYR A 586 -21.13 17.23 -6.33
C TYR A 586 -22.54 17.57 -5.84
N LYS A 587 -23.54 16.79 -6.27
CA LYS A 587 -24.94 16.89 -5.83
C LYS A 587 -25.45 15.52 -5.41
N TYR A 588 -25.84 15.43 -4.14
CA TYR A 588 -26.28 14.21 -3.48
C TYR A 588 -27.80 14.17 -3.34
N VAL A 589 -28.51 14.37 -4.45
CA VAL A 589 -29.97 14.53 -4.49
C VAL A 589 -30.59 13.56 -5.48
N GLY A 590 -31.83 13.15 -5.21
CA GLY A 590 -32.57 12.27 -6.10
C GLY A 590 -33.19 13.02 -7.29
N ASN A 591 -33.15 12.40 -8.47
CA ASN A 591 -33.63 12.92 -9.75
C ASN A 591 -33.05 14.29 -10.10
N PHE A 592 -31.72 14.40 -10.08
CA PHE A 592 -31.06 15.67 -10.37
C PHE A 592 -31.49 16.23 -11.74
N SER A 593 -31.93 17.49 -11.74
CA SER A 593 -32.20 18.26 -12.94
C SER A 593 -31.79 19.71 -12.70
N PRO A 594 -31.02 20.32 -13.61
CA PRO A 594 -30.64 21.73 -13.50
C PRO A 594 -31.83 22.70 -13.49
N ALA A 595 -33.01 22.27 -13.94
CA ALA A 595 -34.24 23.05 -13.91
C ALA A 595 -35.03 22.92 -12.59
N ALA A 596 -34.68 21.97 -11.72
CA ALA A 596 -35.39 21.74 -10.47
C ALA A 596 -34.93 22.72 -9.38
N SER A 597 -35.88 23.37 -8.70
CA SER A 597 -35.60 24.39 -7.67
C SER A 597 -35.46 23.83 -6.25
N SER A 598 -35.85 22.58 -6.01
CA SER A 598 -35.69 21.90 -4.73
C SER A 598 -35.72 20.39 -4.94
N LEU A 599 -34.61 19.73 -4.62
CA LEU A 599 -34.48 18.28 -4.64
C LEU A 599 -34.04 17.82 -3.26
N ILE A 600 -34.57 16.68 -2.83
CA ILE A 600 -34.23 16.07 -1.55
C ILE A 600 -33.01 15.17 -1.70
N SER A 601 -32.27 15.00 -0.61
CA SER A 601 -31.11 14.12 -0.58
C SER A 601 -31.45 12.70 -1.03
N SER A 602 -30.55 12.11 -1.83
CA SER A 602 -30.56 10.67 -2.17
C SER A 602 -29.93 9.80 -1.07
N GLY A 603 -29.51 10.41 0.05
CA GLY A 603 -28.83 9.75 1.14
C GLY A 603 -29.78 8.89 1.98
N ILE A 604 -29.32 7.67 2.29
CA ILE A 604 -30.00 6.72 3.17
C ILE A 604 -29.12 6.46 4.39
N HIS A 605 -29.66 6.75 5.57
CA HIS A 605 -29.01 6.42 6.84
C HIS A 605 -29.18 4.95 7.17
N GLY A 606 -28.06 4.29 7.43
CA GLY A 606 -27.97 2.85 7.62
C GLY A 606 -28.59 2.33 8.91
N GLY A 607 -29.25 3.12 9.75
CA GLY A 607 -29.90 2.63 10.97
C GLY A 607 -30.78 3.65 11.67
N THR A 608 -31.33 3.27 12.82
CA THR A 608 -32.05 4.19 13.73
C THR A 608 -31.39 4.10 15.10
N PHE A 609 -31.03 5.24 15.69
CA PHE A 609 -30.59 5.29 17.10
C PHE A 609 -31.79 5.08 18.01
N THR A 610 -31.77 4.04 18.84
CA THR A 610 -32.78 3.80 19.87
C THR A 610 -32.21 4.12 21.25
N SER A 611 -33.05 4.69 22.12
CA SER A 611 -32.76 4.81 23.56
C SER A 611 -33.30 3.56 24.24
N ALA A 612 -32.46 2.78 24.92
CA ALA A 612 -32.95 1.68 25.74
C ALA A 612 -33.58 2.29 27.01
N SER A 613 -34.91 2.39 27.05
CA SER A 613 -35.64 2.87 28.22
C SER A 613 -36.17 1.71 29.09
N GLY A 614 -35.82 1.74 30.37
CA GLY A 614 -36.36 0.83 31.38
C GLY A 614 -37.79 1.21 31.79
N SER A 615 -38.62 0.22 32.09
CA SER A 615 -39.98 0.37 32.66
C SER A 615 -39.97 1.09 34.04
N PRO A 616 -41.07 1.75 34.48
CA PRO A 616 -41.07 2.60 35.68
C PRO A 616 -41.00 1.80 36.98
N PHE A 617 -40.18 2.29 37.92
CA PHE A 617 -40.19 2.03 39.38
C PHE A 617 -40.64 0.62 39.85
N ASP A 618 -39.69 -0.20 40.30
CA ASP A 618 -40.01 -1.38 41.11
C ASP A 618 -39.85 -1.07 42.61
N PRO A 619 -40.91 -1.18 43.43
CA PRO A 619 -40.79 -1.11 44.88
C PRO A 619 -40.29 -2.44 45.47
N TYR A 620 -39.23 -2.34 46.28
CA TYR A 620 -38.79 -3.26 47.34
C TYR A 620 -37.86 -4.44 47.00
N TYR A 621 -36.56 -4.19 47.19
CA TYR A 621 -35.67 -5.13 47.91
C TYR A 621 -34.95 -4.35 49.01
N ASN A 622 -35.13 -4.72 50.28
CA ASN A 622 -34.45 -4.14 51.46
C ASN A 622 -34.59 -2.62 51.72
N GLY A 623 -35.74 -1.99 51.43
CA GLY A 623 -35.99 -0.60 51.84
C GLY A 623 -35.22 0.47 51.06
N TYR A 624 -34.49 0.10 50.00
CA TYR A 624 -33.88 1.01 49.04
C TYR A 624 -34.64 0.95 47.70
N THR A 625 -35.05 2.11 47.17
CA THR A 625 -35.58 2.24 45.81
C THR A 625 -34.45 2.08 44.79
N LYS A 626 -34.55 1.11 43.86
CA LYS A 626 -33.61 1.02 42.74
C LYS A 626 -33.97 2.06 41.66
N PRO A 627 -33.01 2.86 41.18
CA PRO A 627 -33.26 3.93 40.24
C PRO A 627 -33.49 3.41 38.80
N TYR A 628 -34.13 4.28 38.03
CA TYR A 628 -34.39 4.17 36.61
C TYR A 628 -33.06 4.21 35.81
N PHE A 629 -32.90 3.34 34.81
CA PHE A 629 -31.74 3.35 33.91
C PHE A 629 -32.24 3.56 32.48
N ASP A 630 -32.01 4.74 31.92
CA ASP A 630 -31.86 4.88 30.46
C ASP A 630 -30.37 4.68 30.20
N THR A 631 -30.00 3.77 29.30
CA THR A 631 -28.61 3.67 28.83
C THR A 631 -28.59 4.14 27.38
N MET A 632 -27.88 5.24 27.13
CA MET A 632 -27.53 5.72 25.80
C MET A 632 -26.02 5.61 25.67
N THR A 633 -25.55 4.81 24.72
CA THR A 633 -24.12 4.67 24.44
C THR A 633 -23.68 5.73 23.45
N THR A 634 -22.54 6.37 23.68
CA THR A 634 -21.88 7.28 22.74
C THR A 634 -21.07 6.56 21.65
N GLU A 635 -21.27 5.25 21.49
CA GLU A 635 -20.56 4.40 20.52
C GLU A 635 -21.38 4.22 19.23
N GLN A 636 -20.69 4.08 18.11
CA GLN A 636 -21.32 3.82 16.81
C GLN A 636 -21.97 2.42 16.83
N LEU A 637 -23.29 2.36 16.70
CA LEU A 637 -24.00 1.09 16.60
C LEU A 637 -23.59 0.38 15.28
N ALA A 638 -23.18 -0.89 15.35
CA ALA A 638 -22.92 -1.71 14.16
C ALA A 638 -24.14 -1.74 13.21
N ALA A 639 -25.36 -1.63 13.77
CA ALA A 639 -26.61 -1.51 13.03
C ALA A 639 -26.82 -0.15 12.34
N CYS A 640 -25.85 0.76 12.35
CA CYS A 640 -25.88 2.03 11.62
C CYS A 640 -24.97 2.03 10.38
N SER A 641 -24.27 0.93 10.07
CA SER A 641 -23.49 0.82 8.83
C SER A 641 -24.41 0.54 7.62
N ASN A 642 -24.24 1.32 6.56
CA ASN A 642 -24.91 1.16 5.26
C ASN A 642 -24.02 0.34 4.31
N ASN A 643 -22.96 0.97 3.79
CA ASN A 643 -22.05 0.42 2.80
C ASN A 643 -20.70 0.20 3.48
N ASN A 644 -20.52 -0.95 4.11
CA ASN A 644 -19.19 -1.42 4.47
C ASN A 644 -18.41 -0.37 5.32
N GLY A 645 -19.03 0.06 6.42
CA GLY A 645 -18.45 1.03 7.37
C GLY A 645 -18.99 2.46 7.26
N SER A 646 -19.49 2.90 6.09
CA SER A 646 -20.15 4.22 5.99
C SER A 646 -21.56 4.19 6.58
N HIS A 647 -21.94 5.20 7.37
CA HIS A 647 -23.29 5.33 7.92
C HIS A 647 -24.31 5.92 6.92
N ILE A 648 -23.85 6.65 5.91
CA ILE A 648 -24.69 7.18 4.82
C ILE A 648 -24.24 6.60 3.48
N GLY A 649 -25.20 6.16 2.67
CA GLY A 649 -25.00 5.76 1.27
C GLY A 649 -25.97 6.53 0.37
N TYR A 650 -25.47 7.03 -0.76
CA TYR A 650 -26.24 7.80 -1.72
C TYR A 650 -26.64 6.94 -2.91
N SER A 651 -27.94 6.91 -3.22
CA SER A 651 -28.43 6.16 -4.38
C SER A 651 -28.20 6.89 -5.71
N GLU A 652 -27.98 8.20 -5.66
CA GLU A 652 -27.70 9.05 -6.82
C GLU A 652 -26.71 10.16 -6.45
N VAL A 653 -25.66 10.33 -7.26
CA VAL A 653 -24.70 11.42 -7.13
C VAL A 653 -24.44 12.00 -8.51
N THR A 654 -24.61 13.31 -8.64
CA THR A 654 -24.29 14.04 -9.87
C THR A 654 -23.01 14.84 -9.67
N GLU A 655 -22.10 14.77 -10.64
CA GLU A 655 -20.92 15.62 -10.67
C GLU A 655 -21.01 16.58 -11.87
N LEU A 656 -20.96 17.88 -11.58
CA LEU A 656 -21.05 18.96 -12.55
C LEU A 656 -19.65 19.50 -12.81
N PHE A 657 -19.33 19.71 -14.08
CA PHE A 657 -18.03 20.18 -14.52
C PHE A 657 -18.07 21.66 -14.92
N SER A 658 -16.91 22.31 -14.91
CA SER A 658 -16.75 23.73 -15.23
C SER A 658 -17.26 24.15 -16.62
N ASN A 659 -17.31 23.23 -17.58
CA ASN A 659 -17.85 23.45 -18.93
C ASN A 659 -19.41 23.40 -19.00
N GLY A 660 -20.10 23.16 -17.88
CA GLY A 660 -21.55 23.03 -17.78
C GLY A 660 -22.10 21.62 -18.08
N SER A 661 -21.25 20.68 -18.52
CA SER A 661 -21.60 19.26 -18.63
C SER A 661 -21.67 18.61 -17.25
N TYR A 662 -22.31 17.46 -17.16
CA TYR A 662 -22.39 16.69 -15.92
C TYR A 662 -22.67 15.22 -16.20
N TRP A 663 -22.39 14.38 -15.21
CA TRP A 663 -22.83 12.98 -15.22
C TRP A 663 -23.57 12.64 -13.94
N SER A 664 -24.63 11.84 -14.05
CA SER A 664 -25.38 11.29 -12.92
C SER A 664 -25.04 9.83 -12.75
N ASN A 665 -24.48 9.50 -11.59
CA ASN A 665 -24.12 8.15 -11.18
C ASN A 665 -25.19 7.61 -10.22
N PHE A 666 -25.67 6.41 -10.47
CA PHE A 666 -26.65 5.71 -9.65
C PHE A 666 -26.00 4.49 -9.02
N PHE A 667 -26.24 4.28 -7.72
CA PHE A 667 -25.59 3.24 -6.94
C PHE A 667 -26.60 2.27 -6.34
N SER A 668 -26.20 1.01 -6.23
CA SER A 668 -26.95 0.02 -5.47
C SER A 668 -27.06 0.46 -4.01
N ASN A 669 -28.26 0.41 -3.43
CA ASN A 669 -28.51 0.85 -2.06
C ASN A 669 -29.78 0.18 -1.53
N PHE A 670 -30.19 0.46 -0.29
CA PHE A 670 -31.37 -0.16 0.32
C PHE A 670 -32.68 0.09 -0.46
N ASP A 671 -32.80 1.20 -1.18
CA ASP A 671 -34.03 1.58 -1.89
C ASP A 671 -34.17 0.96 -3.29
N ASN A 672 -33.18 0.19 -3.76
CA ASN A 672 -33.18 -0.38 -5.09
C ASN A 672 -32.61 -1.82 -5.13
N GLY A 673 -33.01 -2.60 -6.14
CA GLY A 673 -32.59 -4.00 -6.29
C GLY A 673 -32.99 -4.90 -5.10
N ASP A 674 -32.32 -6.04 -4.97
CA ASP A 674 -32.46 -6.95 -3.81
C ASP A 674 -31.31 -6.76 -2.80
N ASN A 675 -31.04 -5.50 -2.47
CA ASN A 675 -29.88 -5.08 -1.67
C ASN A 675 -30.20 -4.87 -0.17
N MET A 676 -31.44 -5.15 0.25
CA MET A 676 -31.84 -5.12 1.66
C MET A 676 -31.16 -6.24 2.45
N ASP A 677 -30.87 -5.98 3.73
CA ASP A 677 -30.36 -7.04 4.60
C ASP A 677 -31.44 -8.11 4.83
N GLU A 678 -31.01 -9.35 5.05
CA GLU A 678 -31.91 -10.48 5.18
C GLU A 678 -32.18 -10.80 6.67
N ALA A 679 -33.42 -11.15 6.99
CA ALA A 679 -33.78 -11.54 8.35
C ALA A 679 -33.01 -12.78 8.82
N PRO A 680 -32.73 -12.91 10.13
CA PRO A 680 -32.19 -14.14 10.67
C PRO A 680 -33.16 -15.31 10.50
N PHE A 681 -32.63 -16.54 10.48
CA PHE A 681 -33.42 -17.77 10.36
C PHE A 681 -34.33 -17.99 11.56
N VAL A 682 -33.74 -17.93 12.75
CA VAL A 682 -34.40 -18.17 14.03
C VAL A 682 -33.78 -17.25 15.07
N THR A 683 -34.61 -16.70 15.93
CA THR A 683 -34.20 -15.99 17.16
C THR A 683 -34.93 -16.60 18.34
N THR A 684 -34.22 -16.84 19.44
CA THR A 684 -34.78 -17.36 20.70
C THR A 684 -34.75 -16.27 21.77
N GLY A 685 -35.85 -16.09 22.52
CA GLY A 685 -35.99 -15.06 23.56
C GLY A 685 -36.75 -13.79 23.12
N PRO A 686 -37.04 -12.87 24.05
CA PRO A 686 -37.61 -11.55 23.74
C PRO A 686 -36.61 -10.73 22.92
N LEU A 687 -37.11 -10.03 21.92
CA LEU A 687 -36.28 -9.48 20.85
C LEU A 687 -35.59 -8.17 21.28
N PRO A 688 -34.25 -8.06 21.25
CA PRO A 688 -33.60 -6.76 21.39
C PRO A 688 -33.87 -5.87 20.16
N ASP A 689 -33.73 -4.55 20.32
CA ASP A 689 -33.85 -3.57 19.23
C ASP A 689 -32.69 -3.69 18.22
N THR A 690 -31.65 -4.47 18.50
CA THR A 690 -30.41 -4.58 17.70
C THR A 690 -30.18 -5.99 17.13
N ARG A 691 -31.25 -6.74 16.82
CA ARG A 691 -31.16 -8.15 16.36
C ARG A 691 -30.08 -8.35 15.29
N ARG A 692 -29.31 -9.43 15.39
CA ARG A 692 -28.39 -9.87 14.33
C ARG A 692 -29.16 -10.17 13.04
N PHE A 693 -28.54 -9.87 11.91
CA PHE A 693 -29.11 -10.00 10.57
C PHE A 693 -28.05 -10.51 9.60
N THR A 694 -28.49 -11.04 8.47
CA THR A 694 -27.60 -11.42 7.37
C THR A 694 -27.33 -10.16 6.54
N SER A 695 -26.14 -9.57 6.69
CA SER A 695 -25.74 -8.34 5.99
C SER A 695 -25.51 -8.56 4.49
N ARG A 696 -25.98 -7.61 3.67
CA ARG A 696 -25.69 -7.52 2.22
C ARG A 696 -24.91 -6.25 1.85
N ALA A 697 -24.16 -5.69 2.81
CA ALA A 697 -23.42 -4.43 2.63
C ALA A 697 -22.49 -4.40 1.40
N PHE A 698 -21.83 -5.51 1.07
CA PHE A 698 -20.93 -5.61 -0.09
C PHE A 698 -21.63 -5.55 -1.46
N GLN A 699 -22.95 -5.66 -1.51
CA GLN A 699 -23.74 -5.46 -2.73
C GLN A 699 -24.06 -3.98 -2.98
N ARG A 700 -24.01 -3.15 -1.94
CA ARG A 700 -24.38 -1.73 -1.98
C ARG A 700 -23.18 -0.83 -2.26
N GLY A 701 -23.43 0.36 -2.79
CA GLY A 701 -22.43 1.32 -3.26
C GLY A 701 -21.82 1.00 -4.63
N ARG A 702 -22.28 -0.05 -5.32
CA ARG A 702 -21.81 -0.41 -6.67
C ARG A 702 -22.52 0.44 -7.72
N LEU A 703 -21.79 0.87 -8.75
CA LEU A 703 -22.34 1.67 -9.85
C LEU A 703 -23.32 0.82 -10.67
N ILE A 704 -24.62 1.12 -10.62
CA ILE A 704 -25.65 0.40 -11.40
C ILE A 704 -26.08 1.16 -12.65
N ARG A 705 -25.84 2.48 -12.71
CA ARG A 705 -26.07 3.27 -13.93
C ARG A 705 -25.24 4.55 -13.93
N GLN A 706 -24.78 4.98 -15.10
CA GLN A 706 -24.16 6.29 -15.31
C GLN A 706 -24.74 6.93 -16.56
N ILE A 707 -25.20 8.18 -16.45
CA ILE A 707 -25.67 8.96 -17.59
C ILE A 707 -24.79 10.20 -17.72
N VAL A 708 -24.21 10.41 -18.90
CA VAL A 708 -23.39 11.58 -19.23
C VAL A 708 -24.22 12.56 -20.04
N TYR A 709 -24.22 13.83 -19.65
CA TYR A 709 -24.97 14.90 -20.29
C TYR A 709 -24.06 15.98 -20.88
N ASP A 710 -24.50 16.61 -21.96
CA ASP A 710 -23.88 17.84 -22.46
C ASP A 710 -24.28 19.07 -21.61
N ASN A 711 -23.72 20.23 -21.95
CA ASN A 711 -24.02 21.51 -21.29
C ASN A 711 -25.44 22.06 -21.58
N ASN A 712 -26.21 21.41 -22.46
CA ASN A 712 -27.61 21.72 -22.75
C ASN A 712 -28.56 20.70 -22.09
N PHE A 713 -28.04 19.84 -21.21
CA PHE A 713 -28.78 18.81 -20.49
C PHE A 713 -29.33 17.68 -21.37
N ASN A 714 -28.77 17.48 -22.56
CA ASN A 714 -29.07 16.33 -23.40
C ASN A 714 -28.19 15.14 -23.00
N PRO A 715 -28.75 13.93 -22.87
CA PRO A 715 -27.93 12.74 -22.63
C PRO A 715 -27.06 12.44 -23.86
N LEU A 716 -25.80 12.11 -23.62
CA LEU A 716 -24.81 11.70 -24.61
C LEU A 716 -24.52 10.20 -24.52
N LYS A 717 -24.37 9.69 -23.29
CA LYS A 717 -24.11 8.28 -23.01
C LYS A 717 -24.91 7.82 -21.80
N ASP A 718 -25.37 6.58 -21.82
CA ASP A 718 -26.01 5.91 -20.67
C ASP A 718 -25.47 4.48 -20.58
N LYS A 719 -24.83 4.17 -19.45
CA LYS A 719 -24.32 2.85 -19.13
C LYS A 719 -25.12 2.30 -17.97
N THR A 720 -25.82 1.19 -18.16
CA THR A 720 -26.52 0.46 -17.10
C THR A 720 -25.81 -0.85 -16.81
N ILE A 721 -25.64 -1.20 -15.54
CA ILE A 721 -24.97 -2.41 -15.07
C ILE A 721 -25.92 -3.17 -14.15
N HIS A 722 -26.22 -4.41 -14.52
CA HIS A 722 -26.88 -5.38 -13.64
C HIS A 722 -25.81 -6.28 -13.02
N TYR A 723 -26.00 -6.62 -11.75
CA TYR A 723 -25.11 -7.48 -10.98
C TYR A 723 -25.88 -8.70 -10.50
N ALA A 724 -25.21 -9.85 -10.48
CA ALA A 724 -25.77 -11.09 -9.96
C ALA A 724 -24.79 -11.79 -9.00
N PRO A 725 -25.31 -12.46 -7.95
CA PRO A 725 -24.48 -13.24 -7.04
C PRO A 725 -24.10 -14.59 -7.66
N ILE A 726 -22.82 -14.94 -7.59
CA ILE A 726 -22.33 -16.25 -8.07
C ILE A 726 -22.52 -17.30 -6.97
N ASN A 727 -23.32 -18.35 -7.22
CA ASN A 727 -23.55 -19.45 -6.25
C ASN A 727 -24.08 -19.03 -4.86
N GLN A 728 -24.98 -18.05 -4.79
CA GLN A 728 -25.53 -17.54 -3.52
C GLN A 728 -26.04 -18.60 -2.54
N SER A 729 -26.59 -19.72 -3.04
CA SER A 729 -27.18 -20.78 -2.22
C SER A 729 -26.15 -21.64 -1.49
N THR A 730 -24.88 -21.60 -1.88
CA THR A 730 -23.79 -22.41 -1.31
C THR A 730 -22.64 -21.58 -0.76
N GLU A 731 -22.48 -20.33 -1.21
CA GLU A 731 -21.39 -19.44 -0.78
C GLU A 731 -21.80 -18.56 0.41
N TYR A 732 -21.79 -19.17 1.59
CA TYR A 732 -21.95 -18.49 2.87
C TYR A 732 -21.33 -19.29 4.03
N VAL A 733 -21.10 -18.61 5.16
CA VAL A 733 -20.74 -19.23 6.45
C VAL A 733 -21.89 -19.11 7.45
N ARG A 734 -22.07 -20.16 8.26
CA ARG A 734 -23.12 -20.27 9.28
C ARG A 734 -22.71 -19.57 10.57
N ASN A 735 -23.62 -18.79 11.16
CA ASN A 735 -23.37 -18.01 12.36
C ASN A 735 -24.47 -18.19 13.40
N ILE A 736 -24.10 -18.32 14.68
CA ILE A 736 -25.03 -18.20 15.81
C ILE A 736 -24.46 -17.19 16.80
N SER A 737 -25.15 -16.06 16.96
CA SER A 737 -24.89 -15.14 18.07
C SER A 737 -25.62 -15.64 19.30
N THR A 738 -24.96 -15.62 20.45
CA THR A 738 -25.56 -15.95 21.75
C THR A 738 -25.38 -14.79 22.71
N GLU A 739 -26.41 -14.49 23.49
CA GLU A 739 -26.41 -13.39 24.46
C GLU A 739 -26.98 -13.88 25.80
N TYR A 740 -26.36 -13.47 26.90
CA TYR A 740 -26.78 -13.80 28.25
C TYR A 740 -27.45 -12.60 28.91
N THR A 741 -28.72 -12.73 29.26
CA THR A 741 -29.47 -11.66 29.95
C THR A 741 -29.93 -12.14 31.31
N GLY A 742 -29.50 -11.46 32.38
CA GLY A 742 -29.90 -11.78 33.76
C GLY A 742 -31.19 -11.04 34.16
N SER A 743 -32.16 -11.75 34.74
CA SER A 743 -33.32 -11.12 35.39
C SER A 743 -33.00 -10.81 36.86
N VAL A 744 -33.09 -9.53 37.25
CA VAL A 744 -32.89 -9.07 38.63
C VAL A 744 -33.97 -9.60 39.58
N GLN A 745 -35.16 -9.97 39.07
CA GLN A 745 -36.31 -10.36 39.90
C GLN A 745 -36.34 -11.84 40.30
N THR A 746 -35.75 -12.74 39.51
CA THR A 746 -35.98 -14.19 39.67
C THR A 746 -34.70 -14.99 39.89
N SER A 747 -33.52 -14.36 39.87
CA SER A 747 -32.23 -15.07 39.71
C SER A 747 -32.21 -16.00 38.48
N ALA A 748 -33.16 -15.83 37.55
CA ALA A 748 -33.27 -16.62 36.35
C ALA A 748 -32.56 -15.89 35.21
N TYR A 749 -31.68 -16.61 34.55
CA TYR A 749 -30.98 -16.11 33.37
C TYR A 749 -31.73 -16.54 32.13
N THR A 750 -32.02 -15.58 31.24
CA THR A 750 -32.58 -15.85 29.92
C THR A 750 -31.46 -15.83 28.89
N LEU A 751 -31.21 -16.99 28.31
CA LEU A 751 -30.30 -17.14 27.17
C LEU A 751 -31.06 -16.79 25.90
N GLN A 752 -30.47 -15.91 25.09
CA GLN A 752 -30.98 -15.52 23.79
C GLN A 752 -29.98 -15.93 22.72
N GLY A 753 -30.46 -16.18 21.51
CA GLY A 753 -29.56 -16.45 20.40
C GLY A 753 -30.23 -16.33 19.04
N THR A 754 -29.43 -15.97 18.05
CA THR A 754 -29.88 -15.65 16.69
C THR A 754 -29.00 -16.39 15.68
N ALA A 755 -29.63 -17.17 14.79
CA ALA A 755 -28.96 -17.84 13.69
C ALA A 755 -29.09 -17.04 12.38
N PHE A 756 -27.97 -16.78 11.70
CA PHE A 756 -27.89 -15.98 10.46
C PHE A 756 -26.73 -16.44 9.57
N LYS A 757 -26.59 -15.84 8.38
CA LYS A 757 -25.53 -16.14 7.42
C LYS A 757 -24.55 -14.97 7.29
N THR A 758 -23.33 -15.30 6.92
CA THR A 758 -22.37 -14.36 6.33
C THR A 758 -22.11 -14.81 4.89
N TYR A 759 -22.54 -14.03 3.91
CA TYR A 759 -22.37 -14.38 2.50
C TYR A 759 -20.93 -14.19 2.03
N THR A 760 -20.44 -15.15 1.25
CA THR A 760 -19.06 -15.16 0.72
C THR A 760 -18.99 -15.18 -0.80
N TYR A 761 -20.12 -15.13 -1.51
CA TYR A 761 -20.12 -15.07 -2.98
C TYR A 761 -19.55 -13.75 -3.53
N ALA A 762 -19.04 -13.82 -4.76
CA ALA A 762 -18.77 -12.67 -5.60
C ALA A 762 -20.08 -12.09 -6.17
N PHE A 763 -20.17 -10.77 -6.27
CA PHE A 763 -21.33 -10.05 -6.82
C PHE A 763 -20.91 -9.27 -8.06
N LEU A 764 -20.97 -9.94 -9.21
CA LEU A 764 -20.30 -9.53 -10.45
C LEU A 764 -21.29 -9.03 -11.50
N PRO A 765 -20.87 -8.16 -12.44
CA PRO A 765 -21.72 -7.71 -13.55
C PRO A 765 -22.12 -8.87 -14.45
N ASP A 766 -23.40 -9.23 -14.53
CA ASP A 766 -23.92 -10.25 -15.46
C ASP A 766 -24.49 -9.62 -16.74
N GLN A 767 -24.84 -8.33 -16.71
CA GLN A 767 -25.24 -7.57 -17.89
C GLN A 767 -24.75 -6.12 -17.83
N VAL A 768 -24.22 -5.63 -18.94
CA VAL A 768 -23.88 -4.22 -19.15
C VAL A 768 -24.55 -3.73 -20.43
N THR A 769 -25.31 -2.64 -20.36
CA THR A 769 -25.94 -1.99 -21.51
C THR A 769 -25.37 -0.59 -21.68
N ASP A 770 -24.77 -0.33 -22.84
CA ASP A 770 -24.27 0.98 -23.24
C ASP A 770 -25.19 1.57 -24.32
N ILE A 771 -25.62 2.80 -24.13
CA ILE A 771 -26.41 3.59 -25.07
C ILE A 771 -25.63 4.84 -25.42
N GLU A 772 -25.40 5.08 -26.72
CA GLU A 772 -24.85 6.31 -27.25
C GLU A 772 -25.98 7.08 -27.97
N TYR A 773 -26.25 8.30 -27.50
CA TYR A 773 -27.34 9.14 -28.00
C TYR A 773 -26.86 10.01 -29.15
N HIS A 774 -27.60 9.99 -30.26
CA HIS A 774 -27.29 10.79 -31.44
C HIS A 774 -28.48 11.68 -31.83
N PRO A 775 -28.36 13.02 -31.72
CA PRO A 775 -29.42 13.93 -32.10
C PRO A 775 -29.86 13.72 -33.55
N GLY A 776 -31.15 13.47 -33.77
CA GLY A 776 -31.72 13.28 -35.12
C GLY A 776 -31.39 11.94 -35.79
N GLN A 777 -30.75 11.01 -35.08
CA GLN A 777 -30.46 9.65 -35.55
C GLN A 777 -30.94 8.61 -34.53
N ALA A 778 -30.95 7.32 -34.91
CA ALA A 778 -31.24 6.25 -33.96
C ALA A 778 -30.05 6.09 -32.99
N ASN A 779 -30.35 5.88 -31.71
CA ASN A 779 -29.32 5.61 -30.70
C ASN A 779 -28.59 4.30 -31.01
N ILE A 780 -27.30 4.27 -30.67
CA ILE A 780 -26.50 3.05 -30.72
C ILE A 780 -26.65 2.38 -29.37
N VAL A 781 -27.11 1.13 -29.36
CA VAL A 781 -27.27 0.32 -28.14
C VAL A 781 -26.41 -0.91 -28.27
N GLN A 782 -25.61 -1.20 -27.26
CA GLN A 782 -24.87 -2.44 -27.10
C GLN A 782 -25.22 -3.05 -25.75
N THR A 783 -25.49 -4.35 -25.72
CA THR A 783 -25.74 -5.08 -24.47
C THR A 783 -24.81 -6.28 -24.41
N HIS A 784 -23.97 -6.31 -23.39
CA HIS A 784 -23.03 -7.37 -23.06
C HIS A 784 -23.63 -8.22 -21.94
N ASN A 785 -23.77 -9.53 -22.15
CA ASN A 785 -24.18 -10.48 -21.11
C ASN A 785 -22.99 -11.37 -20.78
N TYR A 786 -22.64 -11.43 -19.50
CA TYR A 786 -21.47 -12.14 -18.99
C TYR A 786 -21.87 -13.45 -18.33
N ILE A 787 -21.13 -14.51 -18.63
CA ILE A 787 -21.23 -15.79 -17.92
C ILE A 787 -19.88 -16.03 -17.24
N TYR A 788 -19.91 -16.29 -15.94
CA TYR A 788 -18.72 -16.55 -15.14
C TYR A 788 -18.63 -18.03 -14.75
N ASP A 789 -17.40 -18.51 -14.61
CA ASP A 789 -17.16 -19.79 -13.96
C ASP A 789 -17.52 -19.70 -12.46
N PRO A 790 -18.37 -20.60 -11.94
CA PRO A 790 -18.85 -20.53 -10.57
C PRO A 790 -17.79 -20.83 -9.50
N GLN A 791 -16.66 -21.44 -9.86
CA GLN A 791 -15.58 -21.80 -8.95
C GLN A 791 -14.39 -20.82 -9.05
N TRP A 792 -13.98 -20.47 -10.27
CA TRP A 792 -12.79 -19.68 -10.57
C TRP A 792 -13.09 -18.20 -10.84
N LEU A 793 -14.36 -17.81 -10.91
CA LEU A 793 -14.82 -16.44 -11.15
C LEU A 793 -14.32 -15.82 -12.47
N THR A 794 -13.75 -16.62 -13.38
CA THR A 794 -13.29 -16.17 -14.70
C THR A 794 -14.46 -16.01 -15.66
N VAL A 795 -14.39 -15.05 -16.58
CA VAL A 795 -15.44 -14.83 -17.59
C VAL A 795 -15.37 -15.94 -18.63
N GLN A 796 -16.35 -16.84 -18.68
CA GLN A 796 -16.45 -17.91 -19.68
C GLN A 796 -16.96 -17.41 -21.03
N SER A 797 -17.93 -16.51 -21.05
CA SER A 797 -18.37 -15.88 -22.30
C SER A 797 -18.98 -14.50 -22.12
N VAL A 798 -18.94 -13.73 -23.20
CA VAL A 798 -19.60 -12.42 -23.34
C VAL A 798 -20.41 -12.42 -24.63
N ALA A 799 -21.74 -12.40 -24.49
CA ALA A 799 -22.66 -12.25 -25.62
C ALA A 799 -23.02 -10.76 -25.81
N THR A 800 -22.68 -10.19 -26.96
CA THR A 800 -22.91 -8.79 -27.30
C THR A 800 -24.01 -8.66 -28.34
N THR A 801 -25.11 -7.98 -27.99
CA THR A 801 -26.20 -7.65 -28.92
C THR A 801 -26.16 -6.17 -29.30
N ASN A 802 -26.19 -5.85 -30.59
CA ASN A 802 -26.19 -4.48 -31.09
C ASN A 802 -27.61 -3.93 -31.35
N SER A 803 -27.72 -2.66 -31.73
CA SER A 803 -28.99 -1.96 -32.00
C SER A 803 -29.84 -2.55 -33.14
N LYS A 804 -29.28 -3.45 -33.96
CA LYS A 804 -29.98 -4.18 -35.02
C LYS A 804 -30.46 -5.57 -34.58
N GLY A 805 -30.25 -5.94 -33.31
CA GLY A 805 -30.55 -7.26 -32.78
C GLY A 805 -29.58 -8.35 -33.23
N GLN A 806 -28.42 -7.97 -33.80
CA GLN A 806 -27.38 -8.94 -34.16
C GLN A 806 -26.58 -9.28 -32.90
N SER A 807 -26.33 -10.57 -32.69
CA SER A 807 -25.59 -11.07 -31.53
C SER A 807 -24.30 -11.76 -31.94
N ASP A 808 -23.21 -11.29 -31.36
CA ASP A 808 -21.89 -11.92 -31.42
C ASP A 808 -21.54 -12.46 -30.03
N GLU A 809 -20.81 -13.56 -29.95
CA GLU A 809 -20.37 -14.16 -28.68
C GLU A 809 -18.85 -14.29 -28.70
N THR A 810 -18.19 -13.88 -27.62
CA THR A 810 -16.79 -14.21 -27.36
C THR A 810 -16.72 -15.19 -26.20
N VAL A 811 -16.12 -16.36 -26.42
CA VAL A 811 -15.92 -17.41 -25.41
C VAL A 811 -14.45 -17.45 -25.03
N TYR A 812 -14.16 -17.56 -23.74
CA TYR A 812 -12.82 -17.71 -23.20
C TYR A 812 -12.66 -19.09 -22.57
N LEU A 813 -11.52 -19.73 -22.80
CA LEU A 813 -11.14 -20.95 -22.10
C LEU A 813 -9.85 -20.73 -21.33
N TYR A 814 -9.82 -21.23 -20.12
CA TYR A 814 -8.75 -21.09 -19.14
C TYR A 814 -8.13 -22.47 -18.82
N PRO A 815 -7.02 -22.55 -18.06
CA PRO A 815 -6.37 -23.81 -17.74
C PRO A 815 -7.32 -24.86 -17.11
N PRO A 816 -8.22 -24.51 -16.16
CA PRO A 816 -9.19 -25.46 -15.64
C PRO A 816 -10.12 -26.07 -16.70
N ASP A 817 -10.54 -25.28 -17.70
CA ASP A 817 -11.41 -25.74 -18.80
C ASP A 817 -10.66 -26.72 -19.71
N MET A 818 -9.39 -26.43 -19.99
CA MET A 818 -8.54 -27.30 -20.81
C MET A 818 -8.33 -28.66 -20.14
N VAL A 819 -8.11 -28.67 -18.82
CA VAL A 819 -8.01 -29.91 -18.03
C VAL A 819 -9.35 -30.67 -18.03
N ALA A 820 -10.47 -29.98 -17.77
CA ALA A 820 -11.80 -30.59 -17.73
C ALA A 820 -12.21 -31.19 -19.10
N ALA A 821 -11.81 -30.55 -20.19
CA ALA A 821 -12.05 -31.01 -21.55
C ALA A 821 -11.05 -32.09 -22.03
N ASN A 822 -10.11 -32.52 -21.18
CA ASN A 822 -9.02 -33.44 -21.52
C ASN A 822 -8.16 -32.95 -22.72
N ARG A 823 -7.93 -31.63 -22.78
CA ARG A 823 -7.14 -30.91 -23.79
C ARG A 823 -5.78 -30.47 -23.25
N ASP A 824 -5.19 -31.29 -22.38
CA ASP A 824 -3.91 -31.02 -21.73
C ASP A 824 -2.96 -32.24 -21.81
N PRO A 825 -2.47 -32.58 -23.02
CA PRO A 825 -1.65 -33.78 -23.21
C PRO A 825 -0.31 -33.73 -22.46
N ASN A 826 0.18 -32.52 -22.14
CA ASN A 826 1.47 -32.29 -21.49
C ASN A 826 1.34 -31.94 -19.99
N LEU A 827 0.12 -31.97 -19.43
CA LEU A 827 -0.20 -31.63 -18.04
C LEU A 827 0.15 -30.19 -17.62
N VAL A 828 0.43 -29.29 -18.57
CA VAL A 828 0.82 -27.90 -18.27
C VAL A 828 -0.34 -27.14 -17.63
N TYR A 829 -1.55 -27.30 -18.15
CA TYR A 829 -2.73 -26.65 -17.60
C TYR A 829 -3.14 -27.23 -16.24
N ALA A 830 -2.88 -28.53 -16.01
CA ALA A 830 -3.03 -29.16 -14.70
C ALA A 830 -2.04 -28.59 -13.68
N HIS A 831 -0.79 -28.34 -14.08
CA HIS A 831 0.19 -27.66 -13.22
C HIS A 831 -0.18 -26.20 -12.95
N MET A 832 -0.64 -25.46 -13.96
CA MET A 832 -1.15 -24.08 -13.79
C MET A 832 -2.31 -24.03 -12.79
N LYS A 833 -3.28 -24.93 -12.93
CA LYS A 833 -4.40 -25.07 -11.99
C LYS A 833 -3.92 -25.39 -10.58
N ALA A 834 -2.95 -26.29 -10.41
CA ALA A 834 -2.38 -26.62 -9.10
C ALA A 834 -1.63 -25.45 -8.45
N ALA A 835 -1.06 -24.55 -9.26
CA ALA A 835 -0.38 -23.33 -8.82
C ALA A 835 -1.31 -22.11 -8.65
N ASN A 836 -2.64 -22.29 -8.79
CA ASN A 836 -3.64 -21.20 -8.82
C ASN A 836 -3.44 -20.16 -9.94
N ALA A 837 -2.68 -20.49 -11.00
CA ALA A 837 -2.53 -19.67 -12.21
C ALA A 837 -3.69 -19.95 -13.17
N VAL A 838 -4.92 -19.64 -12.73
CA VAL A 838 -6.17 -20.03 -13.39
C VAL A 838 -6.77 -18.94 -14.28
N ASN A 839 -6.29 -17.70 -14.19
CA ASN A 839 -6.83 -16.55 -14.95
C ASN A 839 -6.09 -16.27 -16.27
N GLU A 840 -5.15 -17.14 -16.66
CA GLU A 840 -4.46 -17.03 -17.94
C GLU A 840 -5.36 -17.51 -19.09
N VAL A 841 -5.72 -16.63 -20.02
CA VAL A 841 -6.54 -17.03 -21.18
C VAL A 841 -5.73 -17.95 -22.10
N VAL A 842 -6.25 -19.15 -22.35
CA VAL A 842 -5.68 -20.15 -23.27
C VAL A 842 -6.31 -20.03 -24.65
N GLU A 843 -7.64 -19.94 -24.73
CA GLU A 843 -8.34 -19.70 -25.99
C GLU A 843 -9.31 -18.53 -25.91
N THR A 844 -9.43 -17.80 -27.01
CA THR A 844 -10.49 -16.83 -27.25
C THR A 844 -11.18 -17.18 -28.55
N VAL A 845 -12.47 -17.50 -28.49
CA VAL A 845 -13.29 -17.92 -29.63
C VAL A 845 -14.36 -16.87 -29.89
N HIS A 846 -14.29 -16.21 -31.04
CA HIS A 846 -15.34 -15.31 -31.50
C HIS A 846 -16.33 -16.08 -32.38
N LYS A 847 -17.62 -15.82 -32.16
CA LYS A 847 -18.72 -16.43 -32.90
C LYS A 847 -19.70 -15.37 -33.37
N THR A 848 -20.05 -15.42 -34.65
CA THR A 848 -21.14 -14.63 -35.25
C THR A 848 -22.30 -15.57 -35.56
N GLY A 849 -23.50 -15.30 -35.01
CA GLY A 849 -24.67 -16.17 -35.23
C GLY A 849 -24.49 -17.60 -34.74
N GLY A 850 -23.68 -17.80 -33.69
CA GLY A 850 -23.37 -19.10 -33.09
C GLY A 850 -22.28 -19.91 -33.82
N ILE A 851 -21.73 -19.38 -34.92
CA ILE A 851 -20.67 -20.04 -35.71
C ILE A 851 -19.34 -19.36 -35.39
N GLN A 852 -18.30 -20.15 -35.09
CA GLN A 852 -16.94 -19.64 -34.93
C GLN A 852 -16.46 -18.95 -36.21
N ASP A 853 -16.04 -17.69 -36.11
CA ASP A 853 -15.39 -16.95 -37.19
C ASP A 853 -13.89 -16.78 -36.96
N PHE A 854 -13.46 -16.72 -35.70
CA PHE A 854 -12.08 -16.56 -35.30
C PHE A 854 -11.80 -17.27 -33.97
N LEU A 855 -10.65 -17.92 -33.89
CA LEU A 855 -10.11 -18.47 -32.65
C LEU A 855 -8.65 -18.05 -32.53
N ASN A 856 -8.27 -17.58 -31.35
CA ASN A 856 -6.89 -17.42 -30.92
C ASN A 856 -6.59 -18.48 -29.86
N HIS A 857 -5.53 -19.24 -30.04
CA HIS A 857 -5.03 -20.23 -29.09
C HIS A 857 -3.61 -19.89 -28.68
N ARG A 858 -3.39 -19.83 -27.38
CA ARG A 858 -2.09 -19.58 -26.76
C ARG A 858 -1.66 -20.81 -25.98
N GLU A 859 -0.65 -21.48 -26.49
CA GLU A 859 -0.09 -22.68 -25.85
C GLU A 859 0.90 -22.27 -24.77
N TYR A 860 0.82 -22.85 -23.58
CA TYR A 860 1.74 -22.56 -22.48
C TYR A 860 2.80 -23.64 -22.32
N SER A 861 3.94 -23.28 -21.75
CA SER A 861 4.95 -24.21 -21.29
C SER A 861 5.50 -23.78 -19.94
N GLU A 862 6.04 -24.75 -19.20
CA GLU A 862 6.64 -24.54 -17.89
C GLU A 862 8.16 -24.34 -18.03
N TYR A 863 8.69 -23.25 -17.46
CA TYR A 863 10.09 -22.80 -17.56
C TYR A 863 10.72 -22.72 -16.16
N GLY A 864 10.91 -23.85 -15.50
CA GLY A 864 11.35 -23.92 -14.10
C GLY A 864 10.29 -24.58 -13.23
N ALA A 865 10.31 -24.36 -11.91
CA ALA A 865 9.24 -24.84 -11.05
C ALA A 865 8.10 -23.81 -11.02
N SER A 866 6.93 -24.13 -11.59
CA SER A 866 5.71 -23.31 -11.54
C SER A 866 5.75 -21.97 -12.30
N LEU A 867 6.70 -21.78 -13.21
CA LEU A 867 6.78 -20.61 -14.09
C LEU A 867 6.16 -20.90 -15.46
N PHE A 868 4.98 -20.35 -15.72
CA PHE A 868 4.23 -20.64 -16.96
C PHE A 868 4.33 -19.45 -17.92
N ARG A 869 4.73 -19.73 -19.17
CA ARG A 869 4.80 -18.69 -20.21
C ARG A 869 4.24 -19.17 -21.54
N PRO A 870 3.69 -18.26 -22.36
CA PRO A 870 3.18 -18.60 -23.69
C PRO A 870 4.32 -19.10 -24.59
N SER A 871 4.30 -20.38 -24.98
CA SER A 871 5.29 -21.01 -25.85
C SER A 871 4.98 -20.82 -27.34
N SER A 872 3.70 -20.68 -27.69
CA SER A 872 3.27 -20.35 -29.05
C SER A 872 1.90 -19.70 -29.07
N GLU A 873 1.63 -18.99 -30.16
CA GLU A 873 0.31 -18.45 -30.49
C GLU A 873 -0.10 -18.97 -31.84
N SER A 874 -1.37 -19.33 -31.97
CA SER A 874 -1.97 -19.82 -33.19
C SER A 874 -3.35 -19.22 -33.40
N ILE A 875 -3.74 -19.07 -34.67
CA ILE A 875 -5.06 -18.58 -35.04
C ILE A 875 -5.78 -19.56 -35.96
N GLN A 876 -7.10 -19.54 -35.89
CA GLN A 876 -7.98 -20.23 -36.83
C GLN A 876 -9.03 -19.23 -37.31
N ARG A 877 -9.30 -19.22 -38.61
CA ARG A 877 -10.41 -18.46 -39.21
C ARG A 877 -11.45 -19.42 -39.73
N MET A 878 -12.69 -19.25 -39.32
CA MET A 878 -13.79 -20.17 -39.64
C MET A 878 -13.35 -21.63 -39.33
N ASN A 879 -13.53 -22.54 -40.30
CA ASN A 879 -13.17 -23.96 -40.21
C ASN A 879 -11.79 -24.28 -40.79
N ALA A 880 -10.91 -23.27 -41.00
CA ALA A 880 -9.55 -23.52 -41.48
C ALA A 880 -8.74 -24.34 -40.46
N ALA A 881 -7.60 -24.88 -40.87
CA ALA A 881 -6.67 -25.48 -39.90
C ALA A 881 -6.07 -24.40 -38.98
N LEU A 882 -5.85 -24.75 -37.71
CA LEU A 882 -5.14 -23.90 -36.76
C LEU A 882 -3.71 -23.63 -37.28
N LYS A 883 -3.30 -22.36 -37.33
CA LYS A 883 -2.01 -21.94 -37.86
C LYS A 883 -1.22 -21.15 -36.83
N THR A 884 -0.02 -21.63 -36.51
CA THR A 884 0.92 -20.92 -35.63
C THR A 884 1.35 -19.58 -36.24
N THR A 885 1.18 -18.51 -35.48
CA THR A 885 1.55 -17.13 -35.82
C THR A 885 2.80 -16.68 -35.07
N GLY A 886 3.08 -17.26 -33.90
CA GLY A 886 4.24 -16.94 -33.08
C GLY A 886 4.73 -18.15 -32.28
N ALA A 887 6.03 -18.23 -32.03
CA ALA A 887 6.66 -19.17 -31.11
C ALA A 887 7.66 -18.41 -30.23
N PHE A 888 7.72 -18.75 -28.95
CA PHE A 888 8.48 -18.03 -27.94
C PHE A 888 9.24 -19.00 -27.03
N THR A 889 10.38 -18.55 -26.50
CA THR A 889 11.08 -19.24 -25.42
C THR A 889 11.51 -18.25 -24.36
N TYR A 890 11.67 -18.75 -23.14
CA TYR A 890 12.02 -17.97 -21.97
C TYR A 890 13.16 -18.65 -21.23
N ASP A 891 13.88 -17.87 -20.42
CA ASP A 891 14.79 -18.41 -19.42
C ASP A 891 14.01 -18.81 -18.14
N SER A 892 14.73 -19.32 -17.13
CA SER A 892 14.16 -19.69 -15.84
C SER A 892 13.70 -18.51 -14.99
N TYR A 893 14.01 -17.27 -15.39
CA TYR A 893 13.56 -16.05 -14.72
C TYR A 893 12.27 -15.49 -15.35
N GLY A 894 11.86 -16.06 -16.49
CA GLY A 894 10.66 -15.66 -17.22
C GLY A 894 10.92 -14.56 -18.24
N ASN A 895 12.19 -14.25 -18.53
CA ASN A 895 12.56 -13.31 -19.57
C ASN A 895 12.46 -13.99 -20.93
N MET A 896 11.89 -13.29 -21.92
CA MET A 896 11.76 -13.83 -23.27
C MET A 896 13.12 -13.86 -23.97
N THR A 897 13.66 -15.06 -24.22
CA THR A 897 14.96 -15.31 -24.85
C THR A 897 14.86 -15.42 -26.36
N ARG A 898 13.72 -15.88 -26.90
CA ARG A 898 13.48 -15.94 -28.35
C ARG A 898 12.03 -15.62 -28.69
N ALA A 899 11.84 -14.94 -29.81
CA ALA A 899 10.55 -14.78 -30.48
C ALA A 899 10.68 -15.08 -31.99
N LYS A 900 9.79 -15.90 -32.53
CA LYS A 900 9.68 -16.20 -33.96
C LYS A 900 8.25 -15.98 -34.42
N LYS A 901 8.02 -14.91 -35.18
CA LYS A 901 6.72 -14.66 -35.83
C LYS A 901 6.69 -15.36 -37.19
N ASN A 902 5.51 -15.79 -37.62
CA ASN A 902 5.33 -16.46 -38.89
C ASN A 902 5.73 -15.53 -40.06
N GLY A 903 6.60 -16.02 -40.95
CA GLY A 903 7.14 -15.26 -42.08
C GLY A 903 8.23 -14.23 -41.71
N VAL A 904 8.65 -14.18 -40.44
CA VAL A 904 9.73 -13.31 -39.95
C VAL A 904 10.87 -14.16 -39.43
N ALA A 905 12.11 -13.72 -39.64
CA ALA A 905 13.28 -14.35 -39.04
C ALA A 905 13.18 -14.31 -37.50
N PRO A 906 13.73 -15.32 -36.78
CA PRO A 906 13.71 -15.31 -35.32
C PRO A 906 14.52 -14.13 -34.78
N ALA A 907 14.13 -13.61 -33.62
CA ALA A 907 14.94 -12.69 -32.83
C ALA A 907 15.17 -13.28 -31.44
N CYS A 908 16.37 -13.07 -30.89
CA CYS A 908 16.71 -13.48 -29.53
C CYS A 908 17.20 -12.29 -28.70
N ASN A 909 17.09 -12.44 -27.37
CA ASN A 909 17.58 -11.46 -26.39
C ASN A 909 18.61 -12.12 -25.48
N VAL A 910 19.66 -11.37 -25.14
CA VAL A 910 20.64 -11.70 -24.11
C VAL A 910 20.39 -10.77 -22.94
N TYR A 911 20.34 -11.32 -21.72
CA TYR A 911 20.11 -10.56 -20.50
C TYR A 911 21.40 -10.47 -19.68
N GLY A 912 21.48 -9.42 -18.87
CA GLY A 912 22.53 -9.18 -17.88
C GLY A 912 21.94 -8.46 -16.67
N TYR A 913 22.80 -7.86 -15.85
CA TYR A 913 22.41 -7.13 -14.64
C TYR A 913 21.67 -8.02 -13.62
N GLY A 914 22.14 -9.26 -13.44
CA GLY A 914 21.44 -10.29 -12.66
C GLY A 914 20.22 -10.86 -13.38
N GLN A 915 20.28 -10.94 -14.71
CA GLN A 915 19.19 -11.42 -15.58
C GLN A 915 17.91 -10.58 -15.49
N THR A 916 18.01 -9.27 -15.22
CA THR A 916 16.84 -8.38 -15.12
C THR A 916 16.67 -7.48 -16.33
N LEU A 917 17.74 -7.20 -17.08
CA LEU A 917 17.74 -6.24 -18.19
C LEU A 917 18.34 -6.84 -19.47
N PRO A 918 17.75 -6.58 -20.66
CA PRO A 918 18.29 -7.05 -21.93
C PRO A 918 19.55 -6.24 -22.30
N ILE A 919 20.68 -6.92 -22.42
CA ILE A 919 21.96 -6.32 -22.83
C ILE A 919 22.22 -6.45 -24.33
N ALA A 920 21.54 -7.38 -25.01
CA ALA A 920 21.54 -7.44 -26.46
C ALA A 920 20.22 -7.99 -27.02
N LYS A 921 19.85 -7.51 -28.21
CA LYS A 921 18.81 -8.07 -29.07
C LYS A 921 19.43 -8.41 -30.42
N VAL A 922 19.23 -9.64 -30.90
CA VAL A 922 19.77 -10.10 -32.19
C VAL A 922 18.66 -10.60 -33.10
N GLU A 923 18.50 -9.96 -34.25
CA GLU A 923 17.54 -10.33 -35.29
C GLU A 923 18.19 -11.29 -36.29
N ASN A 924 17.42 -12.28 -36.76
CA ASN A 924 17.87 -13.40 -37.60
C ASN A 924 18.88 -14.35 -36.91
N ALA A 925 18.74 -14.55 -35.60
CA ALA A 925 19.53 -15.52 -34.83
C ALA A 925 18.69 -16.17 -33.72
N VAL A 926 19.13 -17.34 -33.25
CA VAL A 926 18.62 -17.97 -32.03
C VAL A 926 19.61 -17.87 -30.89
N GLU A 927 19.15 -18.10 -29.67
CA GLU A 927 19.92 -17.94 -28.43
C GLU A 927 21.21 -18.77 -28.37
N THR A 928 21.26 -19.93 -29.05
CA THR A 928 22.47 -20.78 -29.12
C THR A 928 23.52 -20.27 -30.12
N GLU A 929 23.21 -19.26 -30.92
CA GLU A 929 24.09 -18.68 -31.95
C GLU A 929 24.76 -17.37 -31.49
N VAL A 930 24.41 -16.87 -30.31
CA VAL A 930 24.77 -15.53 -29.85
C VAL A 930 25.54 -15.59 -28.54
N PHE A 931 26.60 -14.79 -28.46
CA PHE A 931 27.31 -14.45 -27.23
C PHE A 931 27.43 -12.93 -27.14
N HIS A 932 27.22 -12.35 -25.95
CA HIS A 932 27.48 -10.93 -25.71
C HIS A 932 27.88 -10.69 -24.26
N THR A 933 28.85 -9.81 -24.04
CA THR A 933 29.19 -9.24 -22.72
C THR A 933 29.55 -7.76 -22.88
N ASN A 934 28.99 -6.92 -22.01
CA ASN A 934 29.33 -5.51 -21.85
C ASN A 934 30.17 -5.26 -20.58
N PHE A 935 30.63 -6.33 -19.90
CA PHE A 935 31.51 -6.28 -18.72
C PHE A 935 30.98 -5.56 -17.47
N GLU A 936 29.72 -5.13 -17.44
CA GLU A 936 29.15 -4.37 -16.32
C GLU A 936 29.06 -5.19 -15.00
N GLU A 937 29.12 -6.51 -15.09
CA GLU A 937 29.06 -7.41 -13.93
C GLU A 937 30.44 -7.79 -13.39
N ALA A 938 31.49 -7.82 -14.22
CA ALA A 938 32.79 -8.41 -13.86
C ALA A 938 34.02 -7.66 -14.39
N GLY A 939 33.84 -6.52 -15.06
CA GLY A 939 34.91 -5.69 -15.61
C GLY A 939 35.58 -4.76 -14.61
N ALA A 940 36.68 -4.15 -15.04
CA ALA A 940 37.35 -3.06 -14.33
C ALA A 940 36.60 -1.74 -14.52
N SER A 941 36.44 -0.96 -13.46
CA SER A 941 35.83 0.37 -13.54
C SER A 941 36.74 1.39 -14.24
N GLY A 942 36.15 2.26 -15.04
CA GLY A 942 36.84 3.42 -15.64
C GLY A 942 36.13 3.94 -16.89
N LEU A 943 36.88 4.61 -17.77
CA LEU A 943 36.35 5.14 -19.03
C LEU A 943 36.15 4.02 -20.06
N ALA A 944 35.08 3.24 -19.86
CA ALA A 944 34.58 2.24 -20.80
C ALA A 944 34.03 2.90 -22.08
N HIS A 945 33.81 2.12 -23.14
CA HIS A 945 33.18 2.64 -24.37
C HIS A 945 31.68 2.86 -24.13
N THR A 946 31.04 1.88 -23.47
CA THR A 946 29.69 1.99 -22.94
C THR A 946 29.67 1.63 -21.46
N GLY A 947 28.63 2.07 -20.74
CA GLY A 947 28.50 1.79 -19.32
C GLY A 947 29.67 2.37 -18.49
N THR A 948 30.10 1.61 -17.48
CA THR A 948 31.09 2.03 -16.48
C THR A 948 32.25 1.06 -16.31
N LYS A 949 32.19 -0.11 -16.94
CA LYS A 949 33.19 -1.16 -16.79
C LYS A 949 33.60 -1.75 -18.13
N TYR A 950 34.84 -2.23 -18.18
CA TYR A 950 35.43 -2.83 -19.38
C TYR A 950 36.41 -3.94 -18.97
N ASN A 951 36.89 -4.74 -19.92
CA ASN A 951 37.96 -5.71 -19.66
C ASN A 951 39.33 -5.06 -19.81
N ASN A 952 40.15 -5.08 -18.75
CA ASN A 952 41.53 -4.59 -18.81
C ASN A 952 42.44 -5.65 -19.43
N GLY A 953 43.13 -5.30 -20.53
CA GLY A 953 43.95 -6.22 -21.31
C GLY A 953 43.15 -7.21 -22.16
N SER A 954 43.72 -8.40 -22.37
CA SER A 954 43.16 -9.41 -23.26
C SER A 954 41.91 -10.10 -22.69
N TYR A 955 40.98 -10.48 -23.56
CA TYR A 955 39.76 -11.19 -23.18
C TYR A 955 39.67 -12.53 -23.91
N TYR A 956 39.36 -13.62 -23.19
CA TYR A 956 39.08 -14.93 -23.80
C TYR A 956 37.59 -15.03 -24.12
N VAL A 957 37.23 -15.15 -25.40
CA VAL A 957 35.84 -15.29 -25.85
C VAL A 957 35.42 -16.77 -25.71
N PRO A 958 34.57 -17.14 -24.73
CA PRO A 958 34.32 -18.53 -24.39
C PRO A 958 33.14 -19.12 -25.19
N PHE A 959 33.06 -18.85 -26.50
CA PHE A 959 31.89 -19.23 -27.31
C PHE A 959 32.26 -20.16 -28.46
N THR A 960 31.56 -21.29 -28.58
CA THR A 960 31.71 -22.21 -29.70
C THR A 960 30.47 -22.10 -30.60
N PRO A 961 30.59 -21.62 -31.85
CA PRO A 961 29.44 -21.52 -32.73
C PRO A 961 28.84 -22.90 -33.01
N PRO A 962 27.50 -23.02 -33.09
CA PRO A 962 26.86 -24.30 -33.37
C PRO A 962 27.16 -24.76 -34.81
N ALA A 963 27.25 -26.07 -35.00
CA ALA A 963 27.52 -26.69 -36.30
C ALA A 963 26.28 -26.66 -37.23
N ASN A 964 25.89 -25.46 -37.67
CA ASN A 964 24.69 -25.22 -38.49
C ASN A 964 24.98 -24.65 -39.89
N GLY A 965 26.27 -24.57 -40.28
CA GLY A 965 26.70 -24.13 -41.61
C GLY A 965 26.64 -22.62 -41.84
N ARG A 966 26.30 -21.81 -40.83
CA ARG A 966 26.38 -20.34 -40.90
C ARG A 966 27.79 -19.86 -40.61
N SER A 967 28.12 -18.69 -41.14
CA SER A 967 29.35 -17.97 -40.79
C SER A 967 29.08 -17.01 -39.65
N TYR A 968 30.05 -16.87 -38.74
CA TYR A 968 29.94 -16.04 -37.55
C TYR A 968 30.98 -14.93 -37.60
N GLN A 969 30.64 -13.80 -36.98
CA GLN A 969 31.54 -12.68 -36.79
C GLN A 969 31.65 -12.36 -35.31
N LEU A 970 32.81 -11.83 -34.94
CA LEU A 970 33.13 -11.30 -33.62
C LEU A 970 33.25 -9.78 -33.76
N THR A 971 32.50 -9.06 -32.93
CA THR A 971 32.57 -7.60 -32.83
C THR A 971 32.93 -7.22 -31.41
N TYR A 972 33.75 -6.19 -31.27
CA TYR A 972 34.13 -5.63 -29.98
C TYR A 972 34.73 -4.24 -30.16
N TRP A 973 34.78 -3.50 -29.06
CA TRP A 973 35.55 -2.27 -28.97
C TRP A 973 36.88 -2.56 -28.29
N TYR A 974 37.96 -1.99 -28.79
CA TYR A 974 39.26 -2.03 -28.13
C TYR A 974 39.79 -0.63 -27.93
N ARG A 975 40.52 -0.41 -26.83
CA ARG A 975 41.15 0.86 -26.55
C ARG A 975 42.63 0.79 -26.94
N SER A 976 43.10 1.78 -27.68
CA SER A 976 44.51 1.95 -28.02
C SER A 976 44.86 3.43 -27.93
N SER A 977 45.97 3.76 -27.27
CA SER A 977 46.38 5.16 -27.04
C SER A 977 45.25 6.04 -26.46
N GLY A 978 44.44 5.47 -25.56
CA GLY A 978 43.32 6.15 -24.90
C GLY A 978 42.05 6.34 -25.73
N THR A 979 42.00 5.86 -26.98
CA THR A 979 40.81 5.99 -27.86
C THR A 979 40.18 4.63 -28.13
N TRP A 980 38.84 4.56 -28.13
CA TRP A 980 38.08 3.35 -28.43
C TRP A 980 37.87 3.17 -29.94
N HIS A 981 38.10 1.95 -30.41
CA HIS A 981 38.00 1.56 -31.81
C HIS A 981 37.09 0.34 -31.97
N TYR A 982 36.13 0.42 -32.88
CA TYR A 982 35.26 -0.70 -33.22
C TYR A 982 35.93 -1.63 -34.23
N THR A 983 35.81 -2.94 -34.04
CA THR A 983 36.33 -3.94 -34.98
C THR A 983 35.31 -5.05 -35.25
N ILE A 984 35.43 -5.65 -36.44
CA ILE A 984 34.67 -6.81 -36.88
C ILE A 984 35.65 -7.81 -37.50
N GLU A 985 35.64 -9.05 -37.03
CA GLU A 985 36.45 -10.13 -37.59
C GLU A 985 35.65 -11.42 -37.77
N SER A 986 36.12 -12.31 -38.66
CA SER A 986 35.51 -13.63 -38.82
C SER A 986 35.77 -14.49 -37.59
N TYR A 987 34.74 -15.20 -37.11
CA TYR A 987 34.81 -16.00 -35.90
C TYR A 987 34.62 -17.48 -36.19
N SER A 988 35.59 -18.32 -35.81
CA SER A 988 35.57 -19.77 -36.03
C SER A 988 35.53 -20.61 -34.75
N GLY A 989 35.75 -19.99 -33.59
CA GLY A 989 35.72 -20.66 -32.29
C GLY A 989 36.41 -19.87 -31.18
N PRO A 990 36.42 -20.43 -29.95
CA PRO A 990 36.98 -19.77 -28.77
C PRO A 990 38.44 -19.38 -28.95
N HIS A 991 38.76 -18.12 -28.70
CA HIS A 991 40.14 -17.61 -28.68
C HIS A 991 40.23 -16.31 -27.87
N THR A 992 41.47 -15.89 -27.60
CA THR A 992 41.75 -14.63 -26.91
C THR A 992 41.87 -13.49 -27.91
N VAL A 993 41.20 -12.37 -27.61
CA VAL A 993 41.32 -11.12 -28.36
C VAL A 993 42.12 -10.09 -27.58
N LEU A 994 43.04 -9.42 -28.27
CA LEU A 994 43.66 -8.13 -27.93
C LEU A 994 44.47 -7.66 -29.15
N PRO A 995 44.01 -6.66 -29.92
CA PRO A 995 44.80 -6.11 -31.02
C PRO A 995 46.15 -5.56 -30.52
N SER A 996 47.18 -5.62 -31.38
CA SER A 996 48.51 -5.11 -31.03
C SER A 996 48.45 -3.61 -30.68
N GLY A 997 49.00 -3.23 -29.52
CA GLY A 997 48.95 -1.86 -29.02
C GLY A 997 47.62 -1.46 -28.37
N ALA A 998 46.70 -2.40 -28.16
CA ALA A 998 45.49 -2.19 -27.35
C ALA A 998 45.75 -2.51 -25.86
N ASP A 999 45.11 -1.76 -24.97
CA ASP A 999 45.20 -1.93 -23.51
C ASP A 999 43.89 -2.40 -22.86
N ALA A 1000 42.74 -2.31 -23.55
CA ALA A 1000 41.44 -2.70 -23.02
C ALA A 1000 40.45 -3.14 -24.09
N ILE A 1001 39.40 -3.86 -23.68
CA ILE A 1001 38.33 -4.39 -24.54
C ILE A 1001 36.96 -4.15 -23.90
N ASP A 1002 35.94 -3.88 -24.73
CA ASP A 1002 34.56 -3.67 -24.32
C ASP A 1002 33.54 -4.22 -25.34
N ASP A 1003 32.28 -4.42 -24.93
CA ASP A 1003 31.13 -4.78 -25.79
C ASP A 1003 31.38 -5.99 -26.73
N VAL A 1004 31.94 -7.08 -26.20
CA VAL A 1004 32.31 -8.27 -26.98
C VAL A 1004 31.06 -9.07 -27.37
N SER A 1005 30.88 -9.30 -28.68
CA SER A 1005 29.73 -10.01 -29.24
C SER A 1005 30.12 -11.01 -30.32
N VAL A 1006 29.50 -12.20 -30.32
CA VAL A 1006 29.56 -13.16 -31.43
C VAL A 1006 28.15 -13.44 -31.93
N TYR A 1007 27.94 -13.35 -33.23
CA TYR A 1007 26.65 -13.63 -33.87
C TYR A 1007 26.82 -13.98 -35.37
N PRO A 1008 25.80 -14.57 -36.03
CA PRO A 1008 25.87 -14.85 -37.46
C PRO A 1008 26.09 -13.61 -38.32
N THR A 1009 26.82 -13.74 -39.44
CA THR A 1009 27.14 -12.60 -40.33
C THR A 1009 25.91 -12.00 -41.03
N ASP A 1010 24.83 -12.77 -41.15
CA ASP A 1010 23.54 -12.34 -41.72
C ASP A 1010 22.51 -11.91 -40.66
N ALA A 1011 22.95 -11.74 -39.40
CA ALA A 1011 22.13 -11.25 -38.30
C ALA A 1011 22.44 -9.78 -37.95
N ALA A 1012 21.50 -9.11 -37.28
CA ALA A 1012 21.65 -7.73 -36.82
C ALA A 1012 21.55 -7.66 -35.29
N ILE A 1013 22.57 -7.12 -34.64
CA ILE A 1013 22.62 -6.94 -33.18
C ILE A 1013 22.34 -5.49 -32.78
N THR A 1014 21.66 -5.30 -31.66
CA THR A 1014 21.64 -4.05 -30.89
C THR A 1014 22.00 -4.35 -29.45
N THR A 1015 22.98 -3.64 -28.88
CA THR A 1015 23.40 -3.81 -27.48
C THR A 1015 22.98 -2.63 -26.62
N TYR A 1016 22.91 -2.83 -25.31
CA TYR A 1016 22.45 -1.85 -24.33
C TYR A 1016 23.32 -1.86 -23.07
N THR A 1017 23.53 -0.68 -22.49
CA THR A 1017 24.04 -0.52 -21.12
C THR A 1017 23.07 0.29 -20.28
N TYR A 1018 23.16 0.15 -18.97
CA TYR A 1018 22.27 0.77 -18.01
C TYR A 1018 23.05 1.36 -16.83
N ASP A 1019 22.51 2.43 -16.25
CA ASP A 1019 23.00 2.96 -14.98
C ASP A 1019 22.51 2.10 -13.79
N SER A 1020 22.88 2.52 -12.58
CA SER A 1020 22.44 1.82 -11.37
C SER A 1020 20.96 2.01 -11.06
N GLN A 1021 20.28 3.00 -11.65
CA GLN A 1021 18.83 3.22 -11.57
C GLN A 1021 18.04 2.45 -12.65
N GLN A 1022 18.73 1.62 -13.45
CA GLN A 1022 18.17 0.83 -14.56
C GLN A 1022 17.67 1.67 -15.74
N ASN A 1023 18.10 2.93 -15.85
CA ASN A 1023 17.88 3.67 -17.10
C ASN A 1023 18.93 3.27 -18.14
N ILE A 1024 18.55 3.28 -19.41
CA ILE A 1024 19.47 2.97 -20.51
C ILE A 1024 20.51 4.10 -20.60
N THR A 1025 21.79 3.81 -20.48
CA THR A 1025 22.89 4.79 -20.64
C THR A 1025 23.45 4.82 -22.05
N SER A 1026 23.37 3.70 -22.77
CA SER A 1026 23.73 3.66 -24.18
C SER A 1026 22.99 2.55 -24.93
N ASN A 1027 22.88 2.72 -26.24
CA ASN A 1027 22.62 1.61 -27.15
C ASN A 1027 23.52 1.67 -28.38
N THR A 1028 23.95 0.51 -28.88
CA THR A 1028 24.82 0.40 -30.05
C THR A 1028 24.12 -0.38 -31.15
N ASP A 1029 24.05 0.18 -32.37
CA ASP A 1029 23.43 -0.46 -33.52
C ASP A 1029 24.35 -1.52 -34.17
N SER A 1030 23.85 -2.23 -35.18
CA SER A 1030 24.59 -3.31 -35.87
C SER A 1030 25.81 -2.85 -36.67
N ARG A 1031 25.99 -1.54 -36.83
CA ARG A 1031 27.15 -0.92 -37.50
C ARG A 1031 28.19 -0.42 -36.50
N GLY A 1032 27.94 -0.59 -35.20
CA GLY A 1032 28.80 -0.06 -34.15
C GLY A 1032 28.55 1.43 -33.86
N ASN A 1033 27.43 2.03 -34.28
CA ASN A 1033 27.15 3.40 -33.88
C ASN A 1033 26.46 3.41 -32.52
N THR A 1034 27.09 4.04 -31.54
CA THR A 1034 26.55 4.17 -30.18
C THR A 1034 25.76 5.47 -30.02
N THR A 1035 24.59 5.41 -29.40
CA THR A 1035 23.85 6.57 -28.90
C THR A 1035 23.91 6.55 -27.38
N TYR A 1036 24.23 7.68 -26.76
CA TYR A 1036 24.32 7.83 -25.31
C TYR A 1036 23.11 8.59 -24.77
N PHE A 1037 22.67 8.23 -23.58
CA PHE A 1037 21.54 8.80 -22.89
C PHE A 1037 21.99 9.31 -21.52
N GLU A 1038 21.69 10.56 -21.25
CA GLU A 1038 22.00 11.22 -19.99
C GLU A 1038 20.68 11.59 -19.31
N TYR A 1039 20.66 11.49 -17.99
CA TYR A 1039 19.50 11.81 -17.18
C TYR A 1039 19.82 13.06 -16.34
N ASP A 1040 18.80 13.86 -16.02
CA ASP A 1040 18.95 14.94 -15.06
C ASP A 1040 19.00 14.40 -13.62
N ASP A 1041 19.28 15.27 -12.65
CA ASP A 1041 19.27 14.91 -11.21
C ASP A 1041 17.91 14.38 -10.71
N TYR A 1042 16.87 14.49 -11.56
CA TYR A 1042 15.52 14.02 -11.35
C TYR A 1042 15.25 12.64 -12.00
N ASN A 1043 16.27 11.98 -12.55
CA ASN A 1043 16.19 10.69 -13.22
C ASN A 1043 15.30 10.69 -14.48
N ARG A 1044 15.21 11.82 -15.18
CA ARG A 1044 14.48 11.97 -16.45
C ARG A 1044 15.48 12.17 -17.58
N LEU A 1045 15.18 11.65 -18.77
CA LEU A 1045 16.08 11.72 -19.92
C LEU A 1045 16.38 13.18 -20.30
N SER A 1046 17.56 13.69 -20.00
CA SER A 1046 17.93 15.08 -20.24
C SER A 1046 18.60 15.26 -21.61
N THR A 1047 19.47 14.35 -22.02
CA THR A 1047 20.26 14.52 -23.24
C THR A 1047 20.43 13.19 -23.96
N VAL A 1048 20.34 13.23 -25.29
CA VAL A 1048 20.68 12.12 -26.18
C VAL A 1048 21.83 12.56 -27.06
N ARG A 1049 22.92 11.80 -27.08
CA ARG A 1049 24.12 12.09 -27.87
C ARG A 1049 24.38 11.04 -28.93
N ASP A 1050 24.99 11.45 -30.03
CA ASP A 1050 25.57 10.52 -31.00
C ASP A 1050 26.91 9.94 -30.50
N GLN A 1051 27.50 9.06 -31.29
CA GLN A 1051 28.76 8.38 -30.97
C GLN A 1051 29.97 9.31 -30.81
N HIS A 1052 29.89 10.55 -31.31
CA HIS A 1052 30.96 11.55 -31.21
C HIS A 1052 30.71 12.52 -30.05
N GLY A 1053 29.68 12.27 -29.23
CA GLY A 1053 29.29 13.12 -28.10
C GLY A 1053 28.47 14.35 -28.50
N ASN A 1054 28.08 14.48 -29.77
CA ASN A 1054 27.24 15.60 -30.21
C ASN A 1054 25.81 15.41 -29.70
N ILE A 1055 25.20 16.48 -29.20
CA ILE A 1055 23.81 16.48 -28.76
C ILE A 1055 22.91 16.28 -29.98
N LYS A 1056 22.19 15.15 -30.02
CA LYS A 1056 21.11 14.91 -30.98
C LYS A 1056 19.82 15.56 -30.52
N THR A 1057 19.50 15.38 -29.24
CA THR A 1057 18.29 15.88 -28.61
C THR A 1057 18.61 16.28 -27.18
N HIS A 1058 18.06 17.41 -26.73
CA HIS A 1058 18.10 17.82 -25.33
C HIS A 1058 16.66 18.10 -24.89
N TYR A 1059 16.29 17.59 -23.73
CA TYR A 1059 14.99 17.76 -23.13
C TYR A 1059 15.11 18.72 -21.96
N CYS A 1060 14.30 19.77 -22.00
CA CYS A 1060 14.07 20.61 -20.85
C CYS A 1060 12.67 20.28 -20.33
N TYR A 1061 12.62 19.80 -19.10
CA TYR A 1061 11.37 19.46 -18.45
C TYR A 1061 10.91 20.62 -17.60
N ASN A 1062 9.66 21.01 -17.76
CA ASN A 1062 9.03 22.05 -16.98
C ASN A 1062 7.59 21.67 -16.66
N TYR A 1063 7.10 22.20 -15.54
CA TYR A 1063 5.69 22.10 -15.25
C TYR A 1063 4.88 22.98 -16.21
N ALA A 1064 3.64 22.57 -16.51
CA ALA A 1064 2.75 23.35 -17.36
C ALA A 1064 2.60 24.78 -16.81
N GLY A 1065 2.83 25.78 -17.67
CA GLY A 1065 2.78 27.20 -17.28
C GLY A 1065 4.11 27.82 -16.84
N GLN A 1066 5.17 27.04 -16.60
CA GLN A 1066 6.51 27.61 -16.36
C GLN A 1066 7.16 28.07 -17.67
N GLN A 1067 7.64 29.31 -17.69
CA GLN A 1067 8.60 29.75 -18.71
C GLN A 1067 9.90 28.97 -18.53
N THR A 1068 10.37 28.36 -19.60
CA THR A 1068 11.64 27.62 -19.61
C THR A 1068 12.57 28.26 -20.61
N ASP A 1069 13.78 28.57 -20.15
CA ASP A 1069 14.89 28.88 -21.02
C ASP A 1069 15.58 27.57 -21.39
N CYS A 1070 15.16 26.95 -22.50
CA CYS A 1070 15.80 25.72 -23.00
C CYS A 1070 17.20 25.97 -23.57
N PHE A 1071 17.64 27.24 -23.60
CA PHE A 1071 18.97 27.60 -24.03
C PHE A 1071 19.94 27.49 -22.87
N VAL A 1072 20.37 26.26 -22.60
CA VAL A 1072 21.69 26.08 -22.01
C VAL A 1072 22.67 26.73 -22.99
N THR A 1073 23.36 27.79 -22.57
CA THR A 1073 24.62 28.18 -23.22
C THR A 1073 25.52 26.97 -23.05
N VAL A 1074 25.61 26.16 -24.12
CA VAL A 1074 26.34 24.90 -24.13
C VAL A 1074 27.70 25.16 -23.49
N PRO A 1075 28.03 24.59 -22.32
CA PRO A 1075 29.42 24.41 -21.97
C PRO A 1075 29.94 23.52 -23.09
N LYS A 1076 30.74 24.13 -23.96
CA LYS A 1076 31.52 23.43 -24.98
C LYS A 1076 32.11 22.19 -24.30
N PRO A 1077 32.10 20.99 -24.93
CA PRO A 1077 32.63 19.78 -24.33
C PRO A 1077 33.96 20.09 -23.66
N ALA A 1078 34.11 19.63 -22.40
CA ALA A 1078 35.22 19.96 -21.52
C ALA A 1078 36.52 19.95 -22.31
N GLN A 1079 37.09 21.13 -22.54
CA GLN A 1079 38.36 21.21 -23.24
C GLN A 1079 39.39 20.64 -22.28
N THR A 1080 40.08 19.56 -22.66
CA THR A 1080 41.20 19.06 -21.87
C THR A 1080 42.28 20.13 -21.88
N ILE A 1081 42.56 20.69 -20.71
CA ILE A 1081 43.57 21.74 -20.52
C ILE A 1081 44.81 21.05 -19.97
N PHE A 1082 45.89 21.10 -20.74
CA PHE A 1082 47.20 20.62 -20.31
C PHE A 1082 47.98 21.79 -19.71
N ALA A 1083 48.80 21.57 -18.69
CA ALA A 1083 49.50 22.64 -17.99
C ALA A 1083 50.98 22.29 -17.77
N ARG A 1084 51.90 23.07 -18.35
CA ARG A 1084 53.34 22.87 -18.23
C ARG A 1084 53.94 23.81 -17.18
N LEU A 1085 54.86 23.32 -16.36
CA LEU A 1085 55.64 24.17 -15.47
C LEU A 1085 56.94 24.58 -16.19
N GLU A 1086 57.13 25.87 -16.39
CA GLU A 1086 58.26 26.42 -17.14
C GLU A 1086 59.04 27.45 -16.31
N ILE A 1087 60.36 27.51 -16.52
CA ILE A 1087 61.21 28.55 -15.97
C ILE A 1087 61.20 29.74 -16.95
N GLY A 1088 60.77 30.90 -16.49
CA GLY A 1088 60.72 32.12 -17.29
C GLY A 1088 62.06 32.85 -17.29
N GLY A 1089 62.78 32.77 -18.42
CA GLY A 1089 64.01 33.53 -18.65
C GLY A 1089 65.31 32.75 -18.38
N PRO A 1090 66.47 33.25 -18.86
CA PRO A 1090 67.75 32.59 -18.65
C PRO A 1090 68.05 32.51 -17.15
N ILE A 1091 68.43 31.32 -16.69
CA ILE A 1091 68.89 31.10 -15.32
C ILE A 1091 70.06 32.05 -15.07
N GLY A 1092 69.86 33.04 -14.19
CA GLY A 1092 70.85 34.07 -13.92
C GLY A 1092 72.12 33.45 -13.37
N THR A 1093 73.22 33.57 -14.12
CA THR A 1093 74.54 33.16 -13.64
C THR A 1093 74.94 34.05 -12.45
N GLN A 1094 75.07 33.42 -11.28
CA GLN A 1094 75.66 33.94 -10.05
C GLN A 1094 74.87 35.01 -9.29
N ASN A 1095 73.94 34.58 -8.44
CA ASN A 1095 73.70 35.20 -7.14
C ASN A 1095 73.70 34.10 -6.07
N ASN A 1096 74.89 33.57 -5.78
CA ASN A 1096 75.08 32.53 -4.78
C ASN A 1096 74.74 33.06 -3.39
N VAL A 1097 73.62 32.63 -2.82
CA VAL A 1097 73.31 32.83 -1.40
C VAL A 1097 73.84 31.61 -0.64
N TYR A 1098 74.82 31.83 0.24
CA TYR A 1098 75.42 30.78 1.07
C TYR A 1098 74.47 30.42 2.22
N LEU A 1099 73.82 29.27 2.15
CA LEU A 1099 73.06 28.68 3.25
C LEU A 1099 73.44 27.20 3.34
N HIS A 1100 73.90 26.76 4.52
CA HIS A 1100 74.22 25.35 4.81
C HIS A 1100 75.10 24.63 3.77
N ASP A 1101 76.25 25.20 3.44
CA ASP A 1101 77.32 24.55 2.63
C ASP A 1101 76.97 24.11 1.19
N GLU A 1102 75.86 24.60 0.60
CA GLU A 1102 75.46 24.31 -0.79
C GLU A 1102 75.21 25.59 -1.63
N TYR A 1103 75.43 25.50 -2.95
CA TYR A 1103 75.10 26.57 -3.89
C TYR A 1103 73.66 26.39 -4.41
N TYR A 1104 72.89 27.48 -4.38
CA TYR A 1104 71.52 27.51 -4.89
C TYR A 1104 71.38 28.53 -6.02
N THR A 1105 70.71 28.13 -7.09
CA THR A 1105 70.35 28.99 -8.22
C THR A 1105 68.87 29.33 -8.17
N THR A 1106 68.48 30.58 -8.45
CA THR A 1106 67.07 31.02 -8.42
C THR A 1106 66.46 31.06 -9.82
N GLY A 1107 65.27 30.48 -9.99
CA GLY A 1107 64.48 30.57 -11.23
C GLY A 1107 63.07 31.11 -10.99
N GLU A 1108 62.54 31.88 -11.95
CA GLU A 1108 61.14 32.32 -11.95
C GLU A 1108 60.26 31.23 -12.58
N PHE A 1109 59.25 30.74 -11.86
CA PHE A 1109 58.41 29.63 -12.33
C PHE A 1109 57.04 30.10 -12.79
N TYR A 1110 56.59 29.57 -13.91
CA TYR A 1110 55.30 29.82 -14.52
C TYR A 1110 54.57 28.51 -14.80
N ILE A 1111 53.27 28.47 -14.51
CA ILE A 1111 52.38 27.45 -15.06
C ILE A 1111 51.83 27.98 -16.37
N ARG A 1112 52.02 27.28 -17.48
CA ARG A 1112 51.49 27.62 -18.80
C ARG A 1112 50.46 26.62 -19.26
N PHE A 1113 49.41 27.09 -19.94
CA PHE A 1113 48.29 26.24 -20.32
C PHE A 1113 48.29 25.95 -21.82
N TYR A 1114 47.84 24.76 -22.21
CA TYR A 1114 47.86 24.24 -23.57
C TYR A 1114 46.59 23.45 -23.89
N SER A 1115 46.23 23.39 -25.17
CA SER A 1115 45.06 22.63 -25.63
C SER A 1115 45.37 21.20 -26.07
N ASP A 1116 46.65 20.80 -26.07
CA ASP A 1116 47.11 19.49 -26.51
C ASP A 1116 48.10 18.87 -25.50
N ALA A 1117 48.11 17.53 -25.43
CA ALA A 1117 48.91 16.77 -24.48
C ALA A 1117 50.43 16.89 -24.71
N ALA A 1118 50.86 17.32 -25.91
CA ALA A 1118 52.27 17.59 -26.19
C ALA A 1118 52.70 18.99 -25.69
N CYS A 1119 51.76 19.78 -25.15
CA CYS A 1119 51.95 21.16 -24.69
C CYS A 1119 52.60 22.04 -25.76
N THR A 1120 52.07 22.00 -26.98
CA THR A 1120 52.61 22.73 -28.15
C THR A 1120 51.76 23.93 -28.56
N THR A 1121 50.46 23.92 -28.26
CA THR A 1121 49.50 24.95 -28.63
C THR A 1121 49.02 25.68 -27.36
N PRO A 1122 49.50 26.92 -27.10
CA PRO A 1122 49.12 27.66 -25.91
C PRO A 1122 47.61 27.90 -25.86
N LEU A 1123 47.03 27.72 -24.67
CA LEU A 1123 45.62 27.91 -24.37
C LEU A 1123 45.46 29.06 -23.38
N THR A 1124 44.50 29.94 -23.65
CA THR A 1124 44.09 30.97 -22.69
C THR A 1124 42.95 30.45 -21.85
N ILE A 1125 43.12 30.41 -20.53
CA ILE A 1125 42.06 30.06 -19.59
C ILE A 1125 41.03 31.18 -19.59
N THR A 1126 39.73 30.90 -19.76
CA THR A 1126 38.68 31.92 -19.91
C THR A 1126 37.89 32.20 -18.62
N SER A 1127 38.11 31.42 -17.56
CA SER A 1127 37.50 31.57 -16.23
C SER A 1127 38.54 31.41 -15.12
N ALA A 1128 38.36 32.09 -13.98
CA ALA A 1128 39.30 31.96 -12.87
C ALA A 1128 39.22 30.56 -12.23
N MET A 1129 40.35 30.04 -11.75
CA MET A 1129 40.44 28.70 -11.14
C MET A 1129 41.43 28.66 -9.98
N ASN A 1130 41.20 27.79 -8.99
CA ASN A 1130 42.14 27.55 -7.89
C ASN A 1130 42.95 26.27 -8.16
N ILE A 1131 44.27 26.35 -8.06
CA ILE A 1131 45.19 25.21 -8.13
C ILE A 1131 45.91 25.06 -6.80
N THR A 1132 45.99 23.82 -6.32
CA THR A 1132 46.75 23.45 -5.13
C THR A 1132 47.94 22.61 -5.54
N LEU A 1133 49.16 23.12 -5.32
CA LEU A 1133 50.39 22.34 -5.45
C LEU A 1133 50.64 21.61 -4.13
N VAL A 1134 50.75 20.28 -4.20
CA VAL A 1134 50.95 19.43 -3.02
C VAL A 1134 52.32 18.77 -3.12
N GLN A 1135 53.11 18.88 -2.04
CA GLN A 1135 54.37 18.14 -1.91
C GLN A 1135 54.05 16.69 -1.56
N ASP A 1136 54.46 15.74 -2.40
CA ASP A 1136 54.35 14.31 -2.06
C ASP A 1136 55.44 13.95 -1.04
N VAL A 1137 55.05 13.45 0.13
CA VAL A 1137 55.92 13.24 1.30
C VAL A 1137 56.65 11.89 1.27
N SER A 1138 56.61 11.19 0.14
CA SER A 1138 56.96 9.78 0.06
C SER A 1138 58.43 9.47 -0.21
N TYR A 1139 59.30 10.44 -0.51
CA TYR A 1139 60.74 10.22 -0.74
C TYR A 1139 61.56 11.48 -0.40
N SER A 1140 62.60 11.35 0.42
CA SER A 1140 63.53 12.43 0.78
C SER A 1140 64.60 12.64 -0.28
N ASP A 1141 64.97 13.91 -0.50
CA ASP A 1141 66.34 14.40 -0.77
C ASP A 1141 66.67 15.18 -2.05
N TYR A 1142 65.75 15.58 -2.94
CA TYR A 1142 66.23 16.25 -4.19
C TYR A 1142 65.57 17.54 -4.69
N ILE A 1143 64.45 18.04 -4.13
CA ILE A 1143 64.05 19.46 -4.25
C ILE A 1143 63.36 19.91 -2.95
N ASN A 1144 64.04 20.78 -2.19
CA ASN A 1144 63.46 21.36 -0.97
C ASN A 1144 62.92 22.76 -1.27
N PHE A 1145 61.59 22.88 -1.32
CA PHE A 1145 60.94 24.16 -1.10
C PHE A 1145 61.22 24.55 0.36
N TYR A 1146 61.99 25.61 0.60
CA TYR A 1146 62.23 26.16 1.95
C TYR A 1146 60.97 26.88 2.47
N ASN A 1147 59.87 26.15 2.61
CA ASN A 1147 58.78 26.49 3.50
C ASN A 1147 58.19 25.19 4.03
N SER A 1148 58.66 24.77 5.20
CA SER A 1148 58.23 23.56 5.90
C SER A 1148 56.72 23.58 6.08
N THR A 1149 56.06 22.53 5.57
CA THR A 1149 54.60 22.27 5.61
C THR A 1149 53.75 23.38 5.00
N ASN A 1150 53.31 23.25 3.73
CA ASN A 1150 52.02 23.76 3.23
C ASN A 1150 51.78 23.42 1.75
N ASN A 1151 50.58 22.91 1.44
CA ASN A 1151 50.04 22.94 0.08
C ASN A 1151 50.01 24.41 -0.40
N LEU A 1152 50.57 24.70 -1.56
CA LEU A 1152 50.57 26.05 -2.12
C LEU A 1152 49.33 26.25 -3.00
N ASN A 1153 48.39 27.05 -2.50
CA ASN A 1153 47.16 27.38 -3.21
C ASN A 1153 47.33 28.66 -4.02
N TYR A 1154 47.08 28.56 -5.32
CA TYR A 1154 47.13 29.67 -6.27
C TYR A 1154 45.75 29.89 -6.89
N ASN A 1155 45.30 31.14 -6.90
CA ASN A 1155 44.13 31.54 -7.67
C ASN A 1155 44.60 32.12 -9.01
N ILE A 1156 44.33 31.39 -10.07
CA ILE A 1156 44.67 31.78 -11.44
C ILE A 1156 43.50 32.62 -11.99
N PRO A 1157 43.76 33.87 -12.39
CA PRO A 1157 42.72 34.74 -12.94
C PRO A 1157 42.29 34.29 -14.34
N ALA A 1158 41.09 34.69 -14.74
CA ALA A 1158 40.60 34.48 -16.10
C ALA A 1158 41.45 35.27 -17.13
N ASN A 1159 41.44 34.79 -18.37
CA ASN A 1159 42.10 35.34 -19.55
C ASN A 1159 43.64 35.34 -19.52
N VAL A 1160 44.24 34.33 -18.89
CA VAL A 1160 45.69 34.12 -18.89
C VAL A 1160 46.07 32.81 -19.57
N ASN A 1161 47.20 32.80 -20.27
CA ASN A 1161 47.80 31.59 -20.84
C ASN A 1161 49.04 31.10 -20.05
N SER A 1162 49.45 31.89 -19.06
CA SER A 1162 50.54 31.61 -18.15
C SER A 1162 50.30 32.31 -16.82
N PHE A 1163 50.76 31.70 -15.73
CA PHE A 1163 50.60 32.23 -14.38
C PHE A 1163 51.90 32.07 -13.60
N TYR A 1164 52.42 33.18 -13.08
CA TYR A 1164 53.63 33.20 -12.28
C TYR A 1164 53.37 32.68 -10.88
N ILE A 1165 54.09 31.65 -10.45
CA ILE A 1165 53.90 31.02 -9.14
C ILE A 1165 55.00 31.39 -8.12
N GLY A 1166 56.04 32.11 -8.54
CA GLY A 1166 57.09 32.64 -7.67
C GLY A 1166 58.51 32.32 -8.14
N THR A 1167 59.49 32.86 -7.42
CA THR A 1167 60.91 32.53 -7.58
C THR A 1167 61.25 31.38 -6.65
N LEU A 1168 61.82 30.29 -7.16
CA LEU A 1168 62.21 29.12 -6.37
C LEU A 1168 63.73 28.91 -6.41
N PHE A 1169 64.26 28.31 -5.34
CA PHE A 1169 65.67 27.95 -5.21
C PHE A 1169 65.89 26.51 -5.69
N LEU A 1170 66.88 26.30 -6.55
CA LEU A 1170 67.33 25.00 -7.08
C LEU A 1170 68.71 24.72 -6.50
N SER A 1171 68.93 23.56 -5.88
CA SER A 1171 70.26 23.16 -5.37
C SER A 1171 71.15 22.64 -6.51
N ASP A 1172 72.40 23.11 -6.58
CA ASP A 1172 73.29 22.87 -7.73
C ASP A 1172 73.83 21.43 -7.87
N TRP A 1173 73.46 20.46 -7.02
CA TRP A 1173 74.12 19.15 -7.00
C TRP A 1173 73.72 18.16 -8.12
N ASN A 1174 72.91 18.55 -9.10
CA ASN A 1174 72.63 17.71 -10.29
C ASN A 1174 72.52 18.48 -11.62
N ALA A 1175 73.09 19.69 -11.72
CA ALA A 1175 73.26 20.37 -13.01
C ALA A 1175 74.60 19.98 -13.68
N TYR A 1176 74.89 18.67 -13.80
CA TYR A 1176 75.93 18.20 -14.71
C TYR A 1176 75.32 18.08 -16.11
N PHE A 1177 75.33 19.21 -16.83
CA PHE A 1177 75.17 19.21 -18.27
C PHE A 1177 76.37 18.46 -18.88
N ASP A 1178 76.06 17.39 -19.62
CA ASP A 1178 77.02 16.60 -20.37
C ASP A 1178 77.87 17.51 -21.28
N TYR A 1179 79.19 17.31 -21.27
CA TYR A 1179 80.17 18.20 -21.88
C TYR A 1179 80.48 17.86 -23.35
N ASP A 1180 79.81 16.85 -23.94
CA ASP A 1180 80.02 16.49 -25.34
C ASP A 1180 78.69 16.08 -25.99
N TYR A 1181 77.95 17.03 -26.56
CA TYR A 1181 77.37 16.90 -27.91
C TYR A 1181 76.81 18.25 -28.37
N ASN A 1182 77.41 18.79 -29.44
CA ASN A 1182 76.85 19.90 -30.19
C ASN A 1182 75.59 19.42 -30.92
N GLU A 1183 74.42 19.84 -30.45
CA GLU A 1183 73.31 20.31 -31.29
C GLU A 1183 72.35 21.09 -30.39
N THR A 1184 71.91 22.24 -30.89
CA THR A 1184 71.05 23.22 -30.23
C THR A 1184 69.71 22.61 -29.80
N ASP A 1185 69.46 22.42 -28.52
CA ASP A 1185 68.11 22.34 -27.96
C ASP A 1185 68.10 22.82 -26.49
N ASP A 1186 67.36 23.90 -26.25
CA ASP A 1186 67.13 24.54 -24.95
C ASP A 1186 66.27 23.64 -24.04
N TYR A 1187 66.87 22.82 -23.18
CA TYR A 1187 66.13 22.08 -22.15
C TYR A 1187 65.88 22.94 -20.91
N THR A 1188 64.85 23.78 -20.93
CA THR A 1188 64.36 24.54 -19.75
C THR A 1188 62.84 24.45 -19.51
N SER A 1189 62.17 23.37 -19.95
CA SER A 1189 60.72 23.21 -19.74
C SER A 1189 60.33 21.79 -19.30
N PHE A 1190 59.47 21.66 -18.28
CA PHE A 1190 59.02 20.38 -17.71
C PHE A 1190 57.50 20.25 -17.85
N SER A 1191 57.04 19.20 -18.54
CA SER A 1191 55.61 19.00 -18.86
C SER A 1191 54.94 18.08 -17.86
N TYR A 1192 53.82 18.51 -17.26
CA TYR A 1192 52.91 17.64 -16.53
C TYR A 1192 51.53 17.68 -17.18
N ASN A 1193 50.90 16.52 -17.39
CA ASN A 1193 49.58 16.49 -18.01
C ASN A 1193 48.51 16.48 -16.91
N LEU A 1194 47.82 17.61 -16.74
CA LEU A 1194 46.70 17.72 -15.80
C LEU A 1194 45.37 17.47 -16.54
N LEU A 1195 44.42 16.81 -15.88
CA LEU A 1195 43.04 16.69 -16.35
C LEU A 1195 42.16 17.55 -15.43
N LEU A 1196 41.45 18.53 -16.00
CA LEU A 1196 40.54 19.40 -15.23
C LEU A 1196 39.08 19.12 -15.63
N PRO A 1197 38.25 18.52 -14.77
CA PRO A 1197 36.81 18.46 -14.97
C PRO A 1197 36.17 19.83 -14.69
N ALA A 1198 35.31 20.30 -15.58
CA ALA A 1198 34.57 21.55 -15.38
C ALA A 1198 33.69 21.46 -14.11
N GLY A 1199 33.80 22.45 -13.23
CA GLY A 1199 33.03 22.55 -11.98
C GLY A 1199 33.78 22.14 -10.70
N SER A 1200 34.99 21.58 -10.82
CA SER A 1200 35.85 21.37 -9.64
C SER A 1200 36.47 22.69 -9.19
N SER A 1201 36.07 23.18 -8.01
CA SER A 1201 36.56 24.45 -7.44
C SER A 1201 37.95 24.35 -6.80
N ASN A 1202 38.49 23.13 -6.66
CA ASN A 1202 39.81 22.82 -6.12
C ASN A 1202 40.42 21.62 -6.86
N THR A 1203 41.62 21.78 -7.41
CA THR A 1203 42.37 20.69 -8.05
C THR A 1203 43.75 20.53 -7.39
N VAL A 1204 44.10 19.30 -7.04
CA VAL A 1204 45.37 18.93 -6.40
C VAL A 1204 46.34 18.39 -7.44
N ILE A 1205 47.54 18.98 -7.53
CA ILE A 1205 48.63 18.49 -8.39
C ILE A 1205 49.66 17.78 -7.50
N PRO A 1206 49.81 16.43 -7.61
CA PRO A 1206 50.89 15.71 -6.93
C PRO A 1206 52.22 15.88 -7.68
N PHE A 1207 53.31 16.07 -6.94
CA PHE A 1207 54.67 16.10 -7.49
C PHE A 1207 55.20 14.66 -7.64
N ILE A 1208 55.42 14.18 -8.87
CA ILE A 1208 56.03 12.86 -9.12
C ILE A 1208 57.31 13.05 -9.96
N TYR A 1209 58.44 12.75 -9.30
CA TYR A 1209 59.86 12.62 -9.73
C TYR A 1209 60.41 13.27 -11.02
N PHE A 1210 61.61 13.84 -10.83
CA PHE A 1210 62.52 14.50 -11.79
C PHE A 1210 63.39 13.52 -12.57
#